data_AF-A0AAP0QUN3-F1
#
_entry.id   AF-A0AAP0QUN3-F1
#
_cell.length_a   1.000
_cell.length_b   1.000
_cell.length_c   1.000
_cell.angle_alpha   90.00
_cell.angle_beta   90.00
_cell.angle_gamma   90.00
#
_symmetry.space_group_name_H-M   'P 1'
#
loop_
_entity.id
_entity.type
_entity.pdbx_description
1 polymer ?
#
loop_
_entity_poly.entity_id
_entity_poly.type
_entity_poly.pdbx_seq_one_letter_code
_entity_poly.pdbx_strand_id
1 'polypeptide(L)'
;MFLVNVRLSTIAIVEGKDLKLVDAPVSGGVKRASMGELTIMASGTDESLKSTGSVLSALSEKLYVIKGGCGAGSGVKMANQLLAGVHIASAAEAMAFGARLEAASLQCWCSERNQQQQWHMGMSCHAGVACATLVVIIEALGMFENRVPHMLDNDYTPYSALDIFVKDMGIIARECSSQRVPLHISTIAHQLFLAGSAAGWGRQDDAAVVKVYETLSGVKVEGRLPVLKKEAVLQSLPSEWPLDPIDDIKGLIKKNAKTLIVLDDDPTGTQTVHSIEVLTEWSVASLVEQFRNKPLCFFILTNSRALSSEKTCVSDWRINILQARSLITDICRNLRTAANSVENTEYTVVLRGDSTLRGHFPEARIEADAAVSVLGEMDAWIICPFFLQGGRYTIEDVHYVGDLDRLVPAGDTEFAKDASFGFKSSNLREWVEEKTSGRIPASSVASISIQLLRKGGPDAVCERLCSLQKAELKGKSFLCRTAASFVSARIGIVAKAPILPKDLGNKIESTGGLIVVGSYVPKTTKQIEELTSQSGRFIRSVEVSADKVAMKSSEERQEEIIRAAEMVDVFLQARKDTLLITSRVLITGKTPSESLEINLKVSSAMVEIVRRITTRPRYILAKGGITSSDIATKALEAKRAKVVGQALAGVPLWELGPESRHPGVPYVVFPGNVGDNNAVANVVRSWARPVRISSTKELLLNAEKGEYAVGAFNVYNMEGVEAVVAAAEEERSPAILQVRSTCFKVHPGQSDLFLLPIICGKLLIAISSTPAVCEISNLYSLALLKWNANRKQSQKINLSTMRLQGDAL
;
A
#
# COMPACT_ATOMS: atom_id res chain seq x y z
N MET A 1 -38.27 -1.23 -49.13
CA MET A 1 -37.40 -2.17 -48.38
C MET A 1 -36.00 -1.57 -48.37
N PHE A 2 -35.40 -1.39 -47.18
CA PHE A 2 -34.13 -0.67 -47.02
C PHE A 2 -32.99 -1.68 -46.89
N LEU A 3 -31.96 -1.54 -47.72
CA LEU A 3 -30.74 -2.36 -47.65
C LEU A 3 -29.56 -1.44 -47.33
N VAL A 4 -29.00 -1.61 -46.14
CA VAL A 4 -27.76 -0.96 -45.71
C VAL A 4 -26.60 -1.84 -46.18
N ASN A 5 -25.55 -1.24 -46.76
CA ASN A 5 -24.35 -1.91 -47.31
C ASN A 5 -24.59 -2.64 -48.66
N VAL A 6 -24.88 -1.88 -49.71
CA VAL A 6 -25.25 -2.42 -51.03
C VAL A 6 -24.00 -2.80 -51.83
N ARG A 7 -23.85 -4.10 -52.17
CA ARG A 7 -22.86 -4.52 -53.18
C ARG A 7 -23.40 -4.21 -54.58
N LEU A 8 -22.51 -3.96 -55.56
CA LEU A 8 -22.91 -3.79 -56.97
C LEU A 8 -23.81 -4.93 -57.49
N SER A 9 -23.59 -6.15 -57.01
CA SER A 9 -24.44 -7.32 -57.30
C SER A 9 -25.90 -7.17 -56.84
N THR A 10 -26.13 -6.41 -55.78
CA THR A 10 -27.47 -6.12 -55.24
C THR A 10 -28.19 -5.07 -56.09
N ILE A 11 -27.47 -4.11 -56.69
CA ILE A 11 -28.05 -3.12 -57.61
C ILE A 11 -28.66 -3.84 -58.83
N ALA A 12 -27.94 -4.79 -59.41
CA ALA A 12 -28.40 -5.60 -60.55
C ALA A 12 -29.62 -6.50 -60.24
N ILE A 13 -29.85 -6.88 -58.98
CA ILE A 13 -31.00 -7.71 -58.56
C ILE A 13 -32.27 -6.87 -58.34
N VAL A 14 -32.10 -5.57 -58.13
CA VAL A 14 -33.16 -4.62 -57.80
C VAL A 14 -33.60 -3.82 -59.04
N GLU A 15 -32.78 -3.78 -60.09
CA GLU A 15 -33.18 -3.27 -61.41
C GLU A 15 -34.46 -3.97 -61.92
N GLY A 16 -35.49 -3.18 -62.20
CA GLY A 16 -36.81 -3.66 -62.64
C GLY A 16 -37.84 -3.94 -61.53
N LYS A 17 -37.51 -3.66 -60.25
CA LYS A 17 -38.46 -3.75 -59.12
C LYS A 17 -38.78 -2.37 -58.55
N ASP A 18 -39.98 -2.18 -58.00
CA ASP A 18 -40.41 -0.94 -57.32
C ASP A 18 -39.77 -0.80 -55.92
N LEU A 19 -38.44 -0.73 -55.88
CA LEU A 19 -37.64 -0.67 -54.65
C LEU A 19 -36.62 0.46 -54.72
N LYS A 20 -36.64 1.32 -53.71
CA LYS A 20 -35.69 2.43 -53.53
C LYS A 20 -34.49 1.99 -52.70
N LEU A 21 -33.30 2.43 -53.10
CA LEU A 21 -32.03 1.99 -52.52
C LEU A 21 -31.25 3.20 -51.97
N VAL A 22 -30.68 3.01 -50.78
CA VAL A 22 -29.78 3.99 -50.15
C VAL A 22 -28.56 3.24 -49.62
N ASP A 23 -27.39 3.63 -50.10
CA ASP A 23 -26.11 3.15 -49.61
C ASP A 23 -25.67 4.02 -48.42
N ALA A 24 -25.66 3.44 -47.22
CA ALA A 24 -25.42 4.16 -45.96
C ALA A 24 -24.43 3.43 -45.03
N PRO A 25 -23.14 3.31 -45.39
CA PRO A 25 -22.13 2.81 -44.46
C PRO A 25 -22.05 3.67 -43.19
N VAL A 26 -21.65 3.02 -42.10
CA VAL A 26 -21.62 3.58 -40.75
C VAL A 26 -20.22 3.55 -40.13
N SER A 27 -19.94 4.51 -39.26
CA SER A 27 -18.72 4.63 -38.46
C SER A 27 -19.08 5.00 -37.01
N GLY A 28 -18.35 4.46 -36.02
CA GLY A 28 -18.57 4.80 -34.60
C GLY A 28 -18.46 3.65 -33.58
N GLY A 29 -18.31 2.40 -34.03
CA GLY A 29 -18.17 1.24 -33.13
C GLY A 29 -19.41 0.98 -32.26
N VAL A 30 -19.34 -0.05 -31.41
CA VAL A 30 -20.49 -0.50 -30.58
C VAL A 30 -20.94 0.56 -29.58
N LYS A 31 -19.99 1.29 -28.99
CA LYS A 31 -20.28 2.32 -27.98
C LYS A 31 -21.12 3.46 -28.56
N ARG A 32 -20.71 4.08 -29.68
CA ARG A 32 -21.51 5.16 -30.29
C ARG A 32 -22.81 4.63 -30.88
N ALA A 33 -22.83 3.39 -31.39
CA ALA A 33 -24.08 2.75 -31.82
C ALA A 33 -25.12 2.68 -30.68
N SER A 34 -24.70 2.29 -29.47
CA SER A 34 -25.61 2.21 -28.31
C SER A 34 -26.14 3.57 -27.83
N MET A 35 -25.44 4.65 -28.15
CA MET A 35 -25.82 6.02 -27.78
C MET A 35 -26.56 6.77 -28.91
N GLY A 36 -26.77 6.14 -30.07
CA GLY A 36 -27.36 6.79 -31.24
C GLY A 36 -26.43 7.81 -31.92
N GLU A 37 -25.14 7.80 -31.58
CA GLU A 37 -24.16 8.80 -32.00
C GLU A 37 -23.33 8.35 -33.21
N LEU A 38 -23.89 7.52 -34.09
CA LEU A 38 -23.13 7.04 -35.25
C LEU A 38 -22.84 8.18 -36.22
N THR A 39 -21.79 7.99 -37.01
CA THR A 39 -21.56 8.76 -38.23
C THR A 39 -22.02 7.92 -39.41
N ILE A 40 -22.94 8.43 -40.22
CA ILE A 40 -23.51 7.75 -41.38
C ILE A 40 -23.13 8.52 -42.65
N MET A 41 -22.66 7.80 -43.67
CA MET A 41 -22.30 8.36 -44.98
C MET A 41 -23.32 7.85 -46.01
N ALA A 42 -24.42 8.56 -46.20
CA ALA A 42 -25.54 8.12 -47.04
C ALA A 42 -25.42 8.62 -48.49
N SER A 43 -25.74 7.77 -49.45
CA SER A 43 -25.78 8.09 -50.88
C SER A 43 -26.91 7.33 -51.58
N GLY A 44 -27.51 7.94 -52.60
CA GLY A 44 -28.66 7.39 -53.31
C GLY A 44 -29.31 8.46 -54.19
N THR A 45 -30.48 8.17 -54.75
CA THR A 45 -31.27 9.19 -55.45
C THR A 45 -31.90 10.15 -54.43
N ASP A 46 -32.15 11.40 -54.82
CA ASP A 46 -32.76 12.41 -53.93
C ASP A 46 -34.08 11.93 -53.33
N GLU A 47 -34.88 11.21 -54.13
CA GLU A 47 -36.15 10.62 -53.70
C GLU A 47 -35.96 9.53 -52.63
N SER A 48 -34.95 8.67 -52.80
CA SER A 48 -34.63 7.61 -51.84
C SER A 48 -34.10 8.19 -50.53
N LEU A 49 -33.19 9.16 -50.61
CA LEU A 49 -32.63 9.86 -49.45
C LEU A 49 -33.68 10.63 -48.66
N LYS A 50 -34.61 11.30 -49.35
CA LYS A 50 -35.75 12.00 -48.72
C LYS A 50 -36.67 11.03 -47.96
N SER A 51 -36.86 9.82 -48.49
CA SER A 51 -37.67 8.78 -47.86
C SER A 51 -36.99 8.14 -46.65
N THR A 52 -35.66 8.11 -46.59
CA THR A 52 -34.89 7.52 -45.47
C THR A 52 -34.38 8.52 -44.44
N GLY A 53 -34.40 9.82 -44.75
CA GLY A 53 -33.66 10.84 -44.00
C GLY A 53 -33.99 10.90 -42.51
N SER A 54 -35.26 10.72 -42.13
CA SER A 54 -35.69 10.71 -40.71
C SER A 54 -35.10 9.55 -39.92
N VAL A 55 -35.05 8.35 -40.52
CA VAL A 55 -34.49 7.15 -39.88
C VAL A 55 -32.97 7.28 -39.74
N LEU A 56 -32.29 7.71 -40.80
CA LEU A 56 -30.83 7.89 -40.76
C LEU A 56 -30.42 8.99 -39.77
N SER A 57 -31.19 10.08 -39.69
CA SER A 57 -30.94 11.16 -38.72
C SER A 57 -31.16 10.71 -37.28
N ALA A 58 -32.15 9.85 -37.02
CA ALA A 58 -32.40 9.32 -35.68
C ALA A 58 -31.29 8.36 -35.19
N LEU A 59 -30.55 7.76 -36.12
CA LEU A 59 -29.48 6.79 -35.83
C LEU A 59 -28.08 7.43 -35.82
N SER A 60 -27.97 8.73 -36.12
CA SER A 60 -26.67 9.39 -36.28
C SER A 60 -26.62 10.76 -35.62
N GLU A 61 -25.48 11.03 -35.00
CA GLU A 61 -25.10 12.39 -34.60
C GLU A 61 -24.65 13.19 -35.83
N LYS A 62 -23.98 12.50 -36.79
CA LYS A 62 -23.48 13.10 -38.03
C LYS A 62 -23.96 12.30 -39.24
N LEU A 63 -24.86 12.88 -40.03
CA LEU A 63 -25.33 12.34 -41.30
C LEU A 63 -24.71 13.10 -42.48
N TYR A 64 -23.79 12.46 -43.19
CA TYR A 64 -23.17 12.99 -44.41
C TYR A 64 -23.91 12.47 -45.64
N VAL A 65 -24.46 13.38 -46.45
CA VAL A 65 -25.07 13.03 -47.74
C VAL A 65 -24.03 13.18 -48.85
N ILE A 66 -23.63 12.05 -49.45
CA ILE A 66 -22.61 11.97 -50.49
C ILE A 66 -23.28 11.95 -51.87
N LYS A 67 -22.92 12.90 -52.72
CA LYS A 67 -23.38 12.96 -54.12
C LYS A 67 -22.65 11.91 -54.97
N GLY A 68 -23.36 11.34 -55.95
CA GLY A 68 -22.80 10.31 -56.86
C GLY A 68 -23.63 9.04 -57.00
N GLY A 69 -24.83 8.99 -56.41
CA GLY A 69 -25.70 7.81 -56.47
C GLY A 69 -25.26 6.67 -55.54
N CYS A 70 -25.92 5.51 -55.63
CA CYS A 70 -25.60 4.36 -54.79
C CYS A 70 -24.17 3.87 -55.03
N GLY A 71 -23.41 3.64 -53.95
CA GLY A 71 -22.01 3.23 -53.98
C GLY A 71 -21.03 4.36 -53.63
N ALA A 72 -21.45 5.62 -53.74
CA ALA A 72 -20.60 6.77 -53.40
C ALA A 72 -20.29 6.84 -51.90
N GLY A 73 -21.27 6.54 -51.04
CA GLY A 73 -21.07 6.44 -49.59
C GLY A 73 -20.08 5.33 -49.22
N SER A 74 -20.24 4.16 -49.83
CA SER A 74 -19.31 3.04 -49.70
C SER A 74 -17.89 3.38 -50.18
N GLY A 75 -17.75 4.14 -51.26
CA GLY A 75 -16.45 4.65 -51.74
C GLY A 75 -15.76 5.56 -50.72
N VAL A 76 -16.51 6.50 -50.11
CA VAL A 76 -15.99 7.36 -49.03
C VAL A 76 -15.57 6.53 -47.81
N LYS A 77 -16.38 5.54 -47.41
CA LYS A 77 -16.02 4.64 -46.30
C LYS A 77 -14.78 3.80 -46.62
N MET A 78 -14.59 3.38 -47.86
CA MET A 78 -13.42 2.62 -48.26
C MET A 78 -12.14 3.47 -48.16
N ALA A 79 -12.18 4.72 -48.63
CA ALA A 79 -11.07 5.67 -48.43
C ALA A 79 -10.78 5.88 -46.94
N ASN A 80 -11.82 5.97 -46.12
CA ASN A 80 -11.72 6.10 -44.68
C ASN A 80 -11.00 4.90 -44.02
N GLN A 81 -11.42 3.67 -44.33
CA GLN A 81 -10.81 2.47 -43.78
C GLN A 81 -9.36 2.27 -44.27
N LEU A 82 -9.05 2.68 -45.50
CA LEU A 82 -7.69 2.67 -46.05
C LEU A 82 -6.78 3.52 -45.18
N LEU A 83 -7.19 4.76 -44.91
CA LEU A 83 -6.42 5.68 -44.09
C LEU A 83 -6.31 5.17 -42.67
N ALA A 84 -7.40 4.73 -42.05
CA ALA A 84 -7.38 4.20 -40.70
C ALA A 84 -6.38 3.04 -40.56
N GLY A 85 -6.40 2.07 -41.48
CA GLY A 85 -5.50 0.92 -41.46
C GLY A 85 -4.03 1.32 -41.62
N VAL A 86 -3.73 2.24 -42.53
CA VAL A 86 -2.36 2.76 -42.73
C VAL A 86 -1.84 3.49 -41.50
N HIS A 87 -2.66 4.35 -40.87
CA HIS A 87 -2.22 5.13 -39.72
C HIS A 87 -2.02 4.26 -38.47
N ILE A 88 -2.87 3.27 -38.23
CA ILE A 88 -2.69 2.33 -37.11
C ILE A 88 -1.38 1.54 -37.29
N ALA A 89 -1.12 1.03 -38.49
CA ALA A 89 0.12 0.30 -38.80
C ALA A 89 1.36 1.20 -38.68
N SER A 90 1.27 2.46 -39.12
CA SER A 90 2.37 3.44 -39.02
C SER A 90 2.63 3.86 -37.57
N ALA A 91 1.57 4.01 -36.76
CA ALA A 91 1.68 4.30 -35.33
C ALA A 91 2.39 3.16 -34.59
N ALA A 92 2.01 1.91 -34.89
CA ALA A 92 2.68 0.72 -34.35
C ALA A 92 4.18 0.68 -34.70
N GLU A 93 4.54 0.99 -35.95
CA GLU A 93 5.94 1.09 -36.38
C GLU A 93 6.70 2.16 -35.60
N ALA A 94 6.14 3.37 -35.52
CA ALA A 94 6.73 4.49 -34.82
C ALA A 94 6.95 4.21 -33.32
N MET A 95 5.99 3.55 -32.67
CA MET A 95 6.11 3.17 -31.26
C MET A 95 7.18 2.10 -31.04
N ALA A 96 7.26 1.10 -31.90
CA ALA A 96 8.30 0.07 -31.82
C ALA A 96 9.70 0.66 -32.08
N PHE A 97 9.82 1.56 -33.05
CA PHE A 97 11.06 2.29 -33.31
C PHE A 97 11.45 3.18 -32.13
N GLY A 98 10.50 3.93 -31.56
CA GLY A 98 10.70 4.75 -30.36
C GLY A 98 11.16 3.93 -29.16
N ALA A 99 10.54 2.77 -28.92
CA ALA A 99 10.93 1.84 -27.87
C ALA A 99 12.36 1.30 -28.06
N ARG A 100 12.78 1.04 -29.30
CA ARG A 100 14.14 0.56 -29.62
C ARG A 100 15.21 1.63 -29.39
N LEU A 101 14.89 2.89 -29.64
CA LEU A 101 15.83 3.99 -29.46
C LEU A 101 16.10 4.33 -27.99
N GLU A 102 15.49 3.62 -27.03
CA GLU A 102 15.56 3.90 -25.58
C GLU A 102 15.25 5.37 -25.25
N ALA A 103 14.51 6.03 -26.15
CA ALA A 103 14.31 7.44 -26.01
C ALA A 103 13.31 7.66 -24.86
N ALA A 104 13.68 8.52 -23.92
CA ALA A 104 12.81 9.13 -22.92
C ALA A 104 11.55 9.82 -23.53
N SER A 105 11.31 9.70 -24.84
CA SER A 105 10.23 10.30 -25.60
C SER A 105 8.92 9.51 -25.58
N LEU A 106 8.90 8.21 -25.22
CA LEU A 106 7.63 7.53 -24.90
C LEU A 106 6.97 8.16 -23.65
N GLN A 107 7.77 8.68 -22.71
CA GLN A 107 7.29 9.46 -21.56
C GLN A 107 6.81 10.86 -21.95
N CYS A 108 7.51 11.58 -22.84
CA CYS A 108 7.03 12.87 -23.35
C CYS A 108 5.63 12.75 -24.00
N TRP A 109 5.39 11.67 -24.75
CA TRP A 109 4.08 11.41 -25.37
C TRP A 109 2.97 11.14 -24.34
N CYS A 110 3.29 10.46 -23.24
CA CYS A 110 2.36 10.31 -22.12
C CYS A 110 2.13 11.63 -21.35
N SER A 111 3.12 12.51 -21.29
CA SER A 111 3.02 13.80 -20.57
C SER A 111 2.17 14.84 -21.31
N GLU A 112 2.19 14.87 -22.65
CA GLU A 112 1.34 15.77 -23.46
C GLU A 112 -0.15 15.38 -23.45
N ARG A 113 -0.48 14.16 -22.98
CA ARG A 113 -1.84 13.62 -22.86
C ARG A 113 -2.74 14.46 -21.94
N ASN A 114 -2.18 15.24 -21.01
CA ASN A 114 -2.94 16.13 -20.12
C ASN A 114 -3.23 17.52 -20.72
N GLN A 115 -2.74 17.83 -21.93
CA GLN A 115 -2.87 19.16 -22.57
C GLN A 115 -3.97 19.20 -23.65
N GLN A 116 -4.93 18.27 -23.61
CA GLN A 116 -5.90 18.05 -24.69
C GLN A 116 -7.08 19.02 -24.61
N GLN A 117 -6.84 20.29 -24.99
CA GLN A 117 -7.91 21.19 -25.45
C GLN A 117 -7.57 22.01 -26.71
N GLN A 118 -6.37 21.93 -27.30
CA GLN A 118 -6.03 22.86 -28.38
C GLN A 118 -5.07 22.32 -29.45
N TRP A 119 -5.50 21.30 -30.21
CA TRP A 119 -5.01 21.10 -31.58
C TRP A 119 -6.03 21.66 -32.58
N HIS A 120 -6.32 22.97 -32.49
CA HIS A 120 -7.02 23.70 -33.56
C HIS A 120 -5.96 24.35 -34.46
N MET A 121 -5.42 23.58 -35.40
CA MET A 121 -4.59 24.15 -36.46
C MET A 121 -5.51 24.83 -37.47
N GLY A 122 -5.65 26.15 -37.33
CA GLY A 122 -6.42 26.97 -38.24
C GLY A 122 -5.80 26.99 -39.64
N MET A 123 -6.50 26.39 -40.60
CA MET A 123 -6.27 26.63 -42.03
C MET A 123 -7.60 26.96 -42.69
N SER A 124 -7.76 28.24 -43.02
CA SER A 124 -8.80 28.75 -43.91
C SER A 124 -8.34 28.57 -45.36
N CYS A 125 -9.12 27.85 -46.17
CA CYS A 125 -9.09 27.99 -47.63
C CYS A 125 -10.37 27.45 -48.28
N HIS A 126 -10.77 28.14 -49.35
CA HIS A 126 -12.09 28.12 -49.97
C HIS A 126 -12.29 27.00 -51.00
N ALA A 127 -13.58 26.66 -51.19
CA ALA A 127 -14.22 26.04 -52.35
C ALA A 127 -14.08 24.51 -52.60
N GLY A 128 -15.21 23.81 -52.42
CA GLY A 128 -15.70 22.79 -53.36
C GLY A 128 -15.29 21.32 -53.15
N VAL A 129 -14.05 21.04 -52.72
CA VAL A 129 -13.52 19.65 -52.63
C VAL A 129 -13.20 19.23 -51.18
N ALA A 130 -13.41 20.14 -50.22
CA ALA A 130 -12.82 20.06 -48.88
C ALA A 130 -13.54 19.14 -47.86
N CYS A 131 -14.78 18.69 -48.08
CA CYS A 131 -15.53 18.00 -47.02
C CYS A 131 -15.04 16.56 -46.75
N ALA A 132 -14.57 15.85 -47.78
CA ALA A 132 -13.98 14.52 -47.62
C ALA A 132 -12.57 14.59 -47.02
N THR A 133 -11.75 15.56 -47.44
CA THR A 133 -10.38 15.75 -46.95
C THR A 133 -10.35 16.22 -45.48
N LEU A 134 -11.34 16.99 -45.03
CA LEU A 134 -11.43 17.45 -43.63
C LEU A 134 -11.77 16.33 -42.65
N VAL A 135 -12.68 15.41 -43.02
CA VAL A 135 -12.97 14.20 -42.21
C VAL A 135 -11.75 13.28 -42.17
N VAL A 136 -11.03 13.17 -43.30
CA VAL A 136 -9.84 12.33 -43.51
C VAL A 136 -8.64 12.74 -42.64
N ILE A 137 -8.35 14.04 -42.48
CA ILE A 137 -7.23 14.51 -41.64
C ILE A 137 -7.55 14.33 -40.14
N ILE A 138 -8.81 14.54 -39.75
CA ILE A 138 -9.26 14.35 -38.36
C ILE A 138 -9.19 12.87 -37.95
N GLU A 139 -9.52 11.94 -38.85
CA GLU A 139 -9.43 10.51 -38.55
C GLU A 139 -7.98 9.98 -38.50
N ALA A 140 -7.07 10.50 -39.33
CA ALA A 140 -5.65 10.15 -39.28
C ALA A 140 -5.01 10.49 -37.90
N LEU A 141 -5.30 11.69 -37.38
CA LEU A 141 -4.89 12.10 -36.03
C LEU A 141 -5.66 11.31 -34.95
N GLY A 142 -6.96 11.08 -35.17
CA GLY A 142 -7.82 10.36 -34.24
C GLY A 142 -7.44 8.88 -34.06
N MET A 143 -6.93 8.19 -35.10
CA MET A 143 -6.46 6.79 -34.96
C MET A 143 -5.19 6.70 -34.13
N PHE A 144 -4.27 7.65 -34.29
CA PHE A 144 -3.05 7.71 -33.48
C PHE A 144 -3.38 7.98 -32.01
N GLU A 145 -4.18 9.03 -31.74
CA GLU A 145 -4.62 9.39 -30.39
C GLU A 145 -5.39 8.26 -29.69
N ASN A 146 -6.17 7.48 -30.45
CA ASN A 146 -6.99 6.42 -29.87
C ASN A 146 -6.22 5.10 -29.68
N ARG A 147 -5.39 4.68 -30.64
CA ARG A 147 -4.76 3.34 -30.62
C ARG A 147 -3.39 3.28 -29.95
N VAL A 148 -2.60 4.36 -29.97
CA VAL A 148 -1.31 4.37 -29.28
C VAL A 148 -1.43 4.13 -27.77
N PRO A 149 -2.43 4.68 -27.04
CA PRO A 149 -2.66 4.33 -25.64
C PRO A 149 -2.82 2.83 -25.41
N HIS A 150 -3.58 2.13 -26.26
CA HIS A 150 -3.76 0.68 -26.15
C HIS A 150 -2.43 -0.08 -26.32
N MET A 151 -1.57 0.38 -27.24
CA MET A 151 -0.24 -0.17 -27.45
C MET A 151 0.64 0.01 -26.20
N LEU A 152 0.68 1.22 -25.64
CA LEU A 152 1.51 1.55 -24.48
C LEU A 152 1.02 0.90 -23.18
N ASP A 153 -0.30 0.81 -22.99
CA ASP A 153 -0.90 0.24 -21.78
C ASP A 153 -0.91 -1.30 -21.81
N ASN A 154 -0.57 -1.90 -22.96
CA ASN A 154 -0.62 -3.35 -23.23
C ASN A 154 -2.05 -3.90 -22.98
N ASP A 155 -3.07 -3.11 -23.28
CA ASP A 155 -4.49 -3.47 -23.19
C ASP A 155 -5.10 -3.58 -24.59
N TYR A 156 -5.41 -4.81 -24.98
CA TYR A 156 -6.00 -5.12 -26.30
C TYR A 156 -7.41 -5.69 -26.17
N THR A 157 -8.15 -5.24 -25.15
CA THR A 157 -9.58 -5.50 -25.02
C THR A 157 -10.28 -5.08 -26.32
N PRO A 158 -11.00 -5.98 -27.02
CA PRO A 158 -11.39 -5.75 -28.41
C PRO A 158 -12.60 -4.82 -28.51
N TYR A 159 -12.33 -3.52 -28.65
CA TYR A 159 -13.33 -2.52 -29.06
C TYR A 159 -13.49 -2.47 -30.58
N SER A 160 -12.41 -2.76 -31.30
CA SER A 160 -12.36 -2.99 -32.75
C SER A 160 -11.34 -4.08 -33.03
N ALA A 161 -11.77 -5.25 -33.49
CA ALA A 161 -10.87 -6.40 -33.64
C ALA A 161 -9.89 -6.22 -34.82
N LEU A 162 -8.67 -6.74 -34.66
CA LEU A 162 -7.62 -6.73 -35.68
C LEU A 162 -8.09 -7.35 -37.02
N ASP A 163 -8.88 -8.42 -36.96
CA ASP A 163 -9.46 -9.07 -38.15
C ASP A 163 -10.45 -8.19 -38.93
N ILE A 164 -10.99 -7.13 -38.32
CA ILE A 164 -11.80 -6.13 -39.05
C ILE A 164 -10.92 -5.43 -40.08
N PHE A 165 -9.69 -5.08 -39.72
CA PHE A 165 -8.74 -4.44 -40.64
C PHE A 165 -8.15 -5.43 -41.65
N VAL A 166 -8.01 -6.71 -41.31
CA VAL A 166 -7.72 -7.76 -42.32
C VAL A 166 -8.81 -7.77 -43.40
N LYS A 167 -10.07 -7.80 -42.99
CA LYS A 167 -11.22 -7.84 -43.90
C LYS A 167 -11.34 -6.55 -44.72
N ASP A 168 -11.27 -5.38 -44.09
CA ASP A 168 -11.47 -4.08 -44.75
C ASP A 168 -10.30 -3.75 -45.71
N MET A 169 -9.06 -3.96 -45.29
CA MET A 169 -7.89 -3.75 -46.16
C MET A 169 -7.87 -4.76 -47.32
N GLY A 170 -8.39 -5.98 -47.11
CA GLY A 170 -8.62 -6.94 -48.19
C GLY A 170 -9.68 -6.50 -49.21
N ILE A 171 -10.72 -5.78 -48.78
CA ILE A 171 -11.71 -5.16 -49.71
C ILE A 171 -11.02 -4.07 -50.53
N ILE A 172 -10.28 -3.19 -49.87
CA ILE A 172 -9.54 -2.08 -50.51
C ILE A 172 -8.56 -2.61 -51.56
N ALA A 173 -7.80 -3.67 -51.24
CA ALA A 173 -6.84 -4.28 -52.17
C ALA A 173 -7.52 -4.82 -53.45
N ARG A 174 -8.71 -5.41 -53.33
CA ARG A 174 -9.48 -5.89 -54.49
C ARG A 174 -10.01 -4.74 -55.34
N GLU A 175 -10.55 -3.70 -54.72
CA GLU A 175 -11.09 -2.55 -55.44
C GLU A 175 -9.98 -1.78 -56.19
N CYS A 176 -8.83 -1.58 -55.54
CA CYS A 176 -7.63 -1.01 -56.15
C CYS A 176 -7.20 -1.74 -57.43
N SER A 177 -7.23 -3.08 -57.42
CA SER A 177 -6.93 -3.88 -58.61
C SER A 177 -7.97 -3.70 -59.72
N SER A 178 -9.25 -3.58 -59.37
CA SER A 178 -10.34 -3.35 -60.33
C SER A 178 -10.20 -1.97 -61.01
N GLN A 179 -9.90 -0.95 -60.21
CA GLN A 179 -9.77 0.45 -60.65
C GLN A 179 -8.40 0.79 -61.24
N ARG A 180 -7.43 -0.13 -61.18
CA ARG A 180 -6.03 0.06 -61.63
C ARG A 180 -5.33 1.25 -60.94
N VAL A 181 -5.64 1.51 -59.67
CA VAL A 181 -5.02 2.57 -58.86
C VAL A 181 -4.04 1.94 -57.87
N PRO A 182 -2.71 2.08 -58.01
CA PRO A 182 -1.77 1.42 -57.11
C PRO A 182 -1.81 2.02 -55.69
N LEU A 183 -2.00 1.17 -54.68
CA LEU A 183 -2.00 1.56 -53.26
C LEU A 183 -0.85 0.88 -52.49
N HIS A 184 0.35 1.45 -52.60
CA HIS A 184 1.57 0.83 -52.06
C HIS A 184 1.54 0.68 -50.53
N ILE A 185 1.22 1.76 -49.80
CA ILE A 185 1.29 1.77 -48.32
C ILE A 185 0.19 0.89 -47.71
N SER A 186 -1.02 0.92 -48.26
CA SER A 186 -2.12 0.08 -47.75
C SER A 186 -1.84 -1.40 -47.94
N THR A 187 -1.11 -1.78 -48.99
CA THR A 187 -0.73 -3.18 -49.23
C THR A 187 0.22 -3.67 -48.14
N ILE A 188 1.19 -2.84 -47.73
CA ILE A 188 2.10 -3.15 -46.61
C ILE A 188 1.32 -3.23 -45.30
N ALA A 189 0.46 -2.24 -45.01
CA ALA A 189 -0.37 -2.25 -43.81
C ALA A 189 -1.25 -3.51 -43.73
N HIS A 190 -1.85 -3.92 -44.86
CA HIS A 190 -2.63 -5.16 -44.91
C HIS A 190 -1.80 -6.40 -44.55
N GLN A 191 -0.55 -6.49 -45.03
CA GLN A 191 0.34 -7.61 -44.67
C GLN A 191 0.67 -7.64 -43.17
N LEU A 192 0.83 -6.47 -42.54
CA LEU A 192 1.04 -6.39 -41.09
C LEU A 192 -0.18 -6.90 -40.30
N PHE A 193 -1.39 -6.52 -40.71
CA PHE A 193 -2.61 -7.07 -40.09
C PHE A 193 -2.75 -8.58 -40.34
N LEU A 194 -2.44 -9.08 -41.54
CA LEU A 194 -2.44 -10.51 -41.82
C LEU A 194 -1.43 -11.26 -40.94
N ALA A 195 -0.24 -10.70 -40.74
CA ALA A 195 0.77 -11.27 -39.85
C ALA A 195 0.28 -11.34 -38.40
N GLY A 196 -0.35 -10.27 -37.89
CA GLY A 196 -0.92 -10.25 -36.55
C GLY A 196 -2.07 -11.24 -36.37
N SER A 197 -2.94 -11.38 -37.38
CA SER A 197 -4.02 -12.37 -37.39
C SER A 197 -3.47 -13.80 -37.39
N ALA A 198 -2.48 -14.09 -38.24
CA ALA A 198 -1.81 -15.40 -38.32
C ALA A 198 -1.07 -15.77 -37.02
N ALA A 199 -0.58 -14.77 -36.27
CA ALA A 199 0.00 -14.93 -34.94
C ALA A 199 -1.03 -15.19 -33.82
N GLY A 200 -2.33 -15.27 -34.16
CA GLY A 200 -3.42 -15.56 -33.23
C GLY A 200 -4.03 -14.33 -32.54
N TRP A 201 -3.72 -13.11 -33.00
CA TRP A 201 -4.23 -11.87 -32.41
C TRP A 201 -5.46 -11.30 -33.11
N GLY A 202 -6.03 -12.02 -34.07
CA GLY A 202 -7.17 -11.54 -34.89
C GLY A 202 -8.38 -11.05 -34.09
N ARG A 203 -8.62 -11.64 -32.90
CA ARG A 203 -9.72 -11.25 -31.99
C ARG A 203 -9.34 -10.17 -30.96
N GLN A 204 -8.10 -9.70 -30.94
CA GLN A 204 -7.65 -8.62 -30.07
C GLN A 204 -7.95 -7.26 -30.73
N ASP A 205 -7.86 -6.17 -29.96
CA ASP A 205 -7.95 -4.81 -30.51
C ASP A 205 -6.98 -4.61 -31.68
N ASP A 206 -7.36 -3.83 -32.68
CA ASP A 206 -6.57 -3.59 -33.89
C ASP A 206 -5.21 -2.91 -33.60
N ALA A 207 -5.05 -2.26 -32.43
CA ALA A 207 -3.77 -1.80 -31.91
C ALA A 207 -2.76 -2.94 -31.68
N ALA A 208 -3.22 -4.19 -31.56
CA ALA A 208 -2.36 -5.38 -31.40
C ALA A 208 -1.44 -5.62 -32.60
N VAL A 209 -1.63 -4.93 -33.72
CA VAL A 209 -0.67 -4.94 -34.84
C VAL A 209 0.74 -4.51 -34.41
N VAL A 210 0.89 -3.74 -33.31
CA VAL A 210 2.20 -3.41 -32.72
C VAL A 210 3.01 -4.64 -32.32
N LYS A 211 2.34 -5.73 -31.91
CA LYS A 211 2.99 -6.98 -31.51
C LYS A 211 3.75 -7.65 -32.65
N VAL A 212 3.39 -7.35 -33.90
CA VAL A 212 4.15 -7.80 -35.07
C VAL A 212 5.56 -7.22 -35.00
N TYR A 213 5.69 -5.91 -34.75
CA TYR A 213 6.98 -5.27 -34.57
C TYR A 213 7.70 -5.72 -33.31
N GLU A 214 6.99 -5.92 -32.20
CA GLU A 214 7.61 -6.46 -30.98
C GLU A 214 8.24 -7.83 -31.22
N THR A 215 7.55 -8.70 -31.96
CA THR A 215 8.02 -10.04 -32.30
C THR A 215 9.22 -9.99 -33.24
N LEU A 216 9.17 -9.12 -34.25
CA LEU A 216 10.26 -8.98 -35.23
C LEU A 216 11.51 -8.33 -34.64
N SER A 217 11.35 -7.42 -33.69
CA SER A 217 12.46 -6.63 -33.14
C SER A 217 12.94 -7.10 -31.76
N GLY A 218 12.19 -7.93 -31.05
CA GLY A 218 12.45 -8.29 -29.66
C GLY A 218 12.26 -7.13 -28.66
N VAL A 219 11.73 -5.99 -29.11
CA VAL A 219 11.47 -4.81 -28.27
C VAL A 219 10.02 -4.84 -27.79
N LYS A 220 9.80 -4.44 -26.54
CA LYS A 220 8.46 -4.28 -25.98
C LYS A 220 8.02 -2.82 -26.07
N VAL A 221 6.84 -2.60 -26.63
CA VAL A 221 6.19 -1.28 -26.67
C VAL A 221 5.30 -1.21 -25.43
N GLU A 222 5.85 -0.70 -24.34
CA GLU A 222 5.12 -0.53 -23.09
C GLU A 222 5.42 0.87 -22.54
N GLY A 223 4.38 1.59 -22.14
CA GLY A 223 4.49 2.88 -21.45
C GLY A 223 4.76 2.74 -19.95
N ARG A 224 4.77 1.50 -19.43
CA ARG A 224 5.03 1.24 -18.01
C ARG A 224 6.53 1.15 -17.75
N LEU A 225 6.93 1.72 -16.62
CA LEU A 225 8.31 1.65 -16.17
C LEU A 225 8.67 0.20 -15.81
N PRO A 226 9.87 -0.27 -16.12
CA PRO A 226 10.26 -1.64 -15.83
C PRO A 226 10.34 -1.88 -14.32
N VAL A 227 9.90 -3.07 -13.89
CA VAL A 227 10.23 -3.58 -12.56
C VAL A 227 11.69 -3.99 -12.56
N LEU A 228 12.51 -3.36 -11.72
CA LEU A 228 13.94 -3.56 -11.72
C LEU A 228 14.35 -4.61 -10.68
N LYS A 229 15.45 -5.33 -10.93
CA LYS A 229 16.13 -6.13 -9.90
C LYS A 229 16.89 -5.20 -8.98
N LYS A 230 16.54 -5.21 -7.70
CA LYS A 230 17.01 -4.23 -6.72
C LYS A 230 18.54 -4.24 -6.60
N GLU A 231 19.14 -5.41 -6.41
CA GLU A 231 20.57 -5.57 -6.17
C GLU A 231 21.39 -5.15 -7.40
N ALA A 232 20.92 -5.48 -8.60
CA ALA A 232 21.57 -5.09 -9.85
C ALA A 232 21.58 -3.56 -10.05
N VAL A 233 20.47 -2.88 -9.71
CA VAL A 233 20.39 -1.42 -9.77
C VAL A 233 21.27 -0.78 -8.72
N LEU A 234 21.20 -1.24 -7.47
CA LEU A 234 22.00 -0.64 -6.39
C LEU A 234 23.51 -0.76 -6.65
N GLN A 235 23.96 -1.84 -7.30
CA GLN A 235 25.35 -2.02 -7.73
C GLN A 235 25.76 -1.15 -8.92
N SER A 236 24.81 -0.74 -9.77
CA SER A 236 25.11 0.12 -10.93
C SER A 236 25.15 1.61 -10.58
N LEU A 237 24.61 2.01 -9.42
CA LEU A 237 24.66 3.39 -8.96
C LEU A 237 26.10 3.83 -8.65
N PRO A 238 26.41 5.14 -8.78
CA PRO A 238 27.69 5.69 -8.30
C PRO A 238 27.94 5.32 -6.83
N SER A 239 29.20 5.20 -6.40
CA SER A 239 29.54 4.96 -4.99
C SER A 239 28.94 6.04 -4.09
N GLU A 240 28.55 5.67 -2.87
CA GLU A 240 28.05 6.65 -1.89
C GLU A 240 29.08 7.74 -1.59
N TRP A 241 28.58 8.91 -1.22
CA TRP A 241 29.46 10.01 -0.83
C TRP A 241 30.31 9.58 0.37
N PRO A 242 31.65 9.72 0.32
CA PRO A 242 32.55 9.02 1.25
C PRO A 242 32.56 9.61 2.67
N LEU A 243 32.06 10.84 2.86
CA LEU A 243 32.04 11.52 4.15
C LEU A 243 30.64 11.50 4.72
N ASP A 244 30.47 11.06 5.97
CA ASP A 244 29.19 11.17 6.67
C ASP A 244 28.96 12.63 7.11
N PRO A 245 27.95 13.35 6.56
CA PRO A 245 27.71 14.76 6.88
C PRO A 245 27.08 14.99 8.26
N ILE A 246 26.79 13.94 9.05
CA ILE A 246 26.06 14.06 10.32
C ILE A 246 26.74 15.00 11.31
N ASP A 247 28.07 14.99 11.42
CA ASP A 247 28.77 15.85 12.36
C ASP A 247 28.80 17.32 11.90
N ASP A 248 28.90 17.57 10.60
CA ASP A 248 28.73 18.89 10.01
C ASP A 248 27.31 19.43 10.27
N ILE A 249 26.28 18.59 10.10
CA ILE A 249 24.88 18.92 10.38
C ILE A 249 24.71 19.30 11.85
N LYS A 250 25.23 18.51 12.79
CA LYS A 250 25.21 18.86 14.22
C LYS A 250 25.92 20.19 14.51
N GLY A 251 27.04 20.45 13.83
CA GLY A 251 27.76 21.71 13.92
C GLY A 251 26.93 22.90 13.44
N LEU A 252 26.22 22.76 12.33
CA LEU A 252 25.33 23.78 11.78
C LEU A 252 24.12 24.05 12.67
N ILE A 253 23.51 23.01 13.24
CA ILE A 253 22.37 23.15 14.17
C ILE A 253 22.79 23.92 15.42
N LYS A 254 23.98 23.64 15.97
CA LYS A 254 24.52 24.38 17.12
C LYS A 254 24.73 25.87 16.82
N LYS A 255 25.07 26.22 15.57
CA LYS A 255 25.27 27.61 15.13
C LYS A 255 23.96 28.33 14.80
N ASN A 256 22.92 27.61 14.38
CA ASN A 256 21.64 28.16 13.93
C ASN A 256 20.50 27.47 14.68
N ALA A 257 20.19 27.97 15.88
CA ALA A 257 19.30 27.35 16.86
C ALA A 257 17.81 27.50 16.50
N LYS A 258 17.40 27.05 15.31
CA LYS A 258 16.00 26.97 14.91
C LYS A 258 15.40 25.63 15.32
N THR A 259 14.27 25.66 16.01
CA THR A 259 13.51 24.46 16.34
C THR A 259 12.88 23.88 15.08
N LEU A 260 13.06 22.58 14.83
CA LEU A 260 12.37 21.87 13.75
C LEU A 260 11.00 21.38 14.21
N ILE A 261 9.93 21.77 13.51
CA ILE A 261 8.58 21.31 13.81
C ILE A 261 8.11 20.43 12.68
N VAL A 262 7.74 19.20 13.00
CA VAL A 262 7.29 18.22 12.01
C VAL A 262 5.77 18.08 12.12
N LEU A 263 5.05 18.46 11.07
CA LEU A 263 3.62 18.17 10.95
C LEU A 263 3.49 16.80 10.27
N ASP A 264 3.06 15.81 11.05
CA ASP A 264 3.01 14.41 10.62
C ASP A 264 1.58 14.00 10.27
N ASP A 265 1.35 13.63 9.01
CA ASP A 265 0.03 13.24 8.51
C ASP A 265 -0.42 11.84 8.96
N ASP A 266 0.47 11.05 9.60
CA ASP A 266 0.24 9.69 10.09
C ASP A 266 1.13 9.38 11.32
N PRO A 267 0.62 8.76 12.40
CA PRO A 267 1.40 8.47 13.61
C PRO A 267 2.64 7.61 13.38
N THR A 268 2.67 6.83 12.30
CA THR A 268 3.81 6.00 11.95
C THR A 268 5.03 6.81 11.54
N GLY A 269 4.91 8.13 11.40
CA GLY A 269 5.98 8.91 10.82
C GLY A 269 7.21 9.18 11.71
N THR A 270 7.12 8.83 12.98
CA THR A 270 8.19 8.92 13.99
C THR A 270 9.25 7.81 13.89
N GLN A 271 9.24 7.03 12.81
CA GLN A 271 10.05 5.84 12.59
C GLN A 271 11.54 5.99 12.85
N THR A 272 12.19 7.05 12.39
CA THR A 272 13.66 7.13 12.33
C THR A 272 14.25 8.01 13.42
N VAL A 273 13.42 8.57 14.30
CA VAL A 273 13.84 9.49 15.35
C VAL A 273 13.83 8.81 16.71
N HIS A 274 14.57 9.38 17.66
CA HIS A 274 14.54 8.98 19.06
C HIS A 274 14.80 10.19 19.95
N SER A 275 14.38 10.11 21.21
CA SER A 275 14.47 11.19 22.19
C SER A 275 13.77 12.49 21.74
N ILE A 276 12.68 12.36 20.97
CA ILE A 276 11.89 13.47 20.44
C ILE A 276 10.46 13.41 20.97
N GLU A 277 9.89 14.57 21.29
CA GLU A 277 8.50 14.70 21.73
C GLU A 277 7.52 14.68 20.54
N VAL A 278 6.38 14.04 20.75
CA VAL A 278 5.24 13.95 19.83
C VAL A 278 4.04 14.51 20.55
N LEU A 279 3.46 15.58 20.01
CA LEU A 279 2.24 16.19 20.51
C LEU A 279 1.07 15.72 19.65
N THR A 280 -0.02 15.34 20.30
CA THR A 280 -1.28 14.96 19.65
C THR A 280 -2.35 16.05 19.84
N GLU A 281 -2.06 17.06 20.66
CA GLU A 281 -2.80 18.31 20.79
C GLU A 281 -1.89 19.51 20.48
N TRP A 282 -2.47 20.62 20.05
CA TRP A 282 -1.74 21.83 19.60
C TRP A 282 -2.35 23.11 20.17
N SER A 283 -2.77 23.06 21.44
CA SER A 283 -3.19 24.28 22.16
C SER A 283 -2.00 25.24 22.29
N VAL A 284 -2.27 26.54 22.29
CA VAL A 284 -1.21 27.56 22.46
C VAL A 284 -0.43 27.32 23.75
N ALA A 285 -1.10 26.93 24.84
CA ALA A 285 -0.45 26.65 26.11
C ALA A 285 0.55 25.47 26.03
N SER A 286 0.15 24.36 25.41
CA SER A 286 1.00 23.18 25.22
C SER A 286 2.21 23.50 24.33
N LEU A 287 2.00 24.27 23.26
CA LEU A 287 3.08 24.70 22.37
C LEU A 287 4.06 25.67 23.06
N VAL A 288 3.56 26.58 23.90
CA VAL A 288 4.40 27.48 24.71
C VAL A 288 5.27 26.68 25.68
N GLU A 289 4.70 25.69 26.37
CA GLU A 289 5.46 24.79 27.24
C GLU A 289 6.55 24.06 26.45
N GLN A 290 6.20 23.55 25.26
CA GLN A 290 7.16 22.86 24.42
C GLN A 290 8.29 23.77 23.94
N PHE A 291 8.01 25.01 23.54
CA PHE A 291 9.06 25.97 23.17
C PHE A 291 9.96 26.36 24.35
N ARG A 292 9.41 26.48 25.57
CA ARG A 292 10.22 26.76 26.79
C ARG A 292 11.26 25.68 27.07
N ASN A 293 11.00 24.44 26.67
CA ASN A 293 11.96 23.34 26.80
C ASN A 293 13.13 23.42 25.79
N LYS A 294 13.14 24.42 24.90
CA LYS A 294 14.15 24.62 23.84
C LYS A 294 14.46 23.33 23.04
N PRO A 295 13.45 22.63 22.51
CA PRO A 295 13.65 21.39 21.80
C PRO A 295 14.39 21.65 20.48
N LEU A 296 15.29 20.75 20.10
CA LEU A 296 15.85 20.76 18.74
C LEU A 296 14.76 20.43 17.71
N CYS A 297 13.86 19.52 18.06
CA CYS A 297 12.77 19.07 17.20
C CYS A 297 11.60 18.55 18.04
N PHE A 298 10.37 18.69 17.52
CA PHE A 298 9.21 17.95 18.00
C PHE A 298 8.19 17.72 16.88
N PHE A 299 7.35 16.70 17.06
CA PHE A 299 6.32 16.32 16.12
C PHE A 299 4.97 16.83 16.60
N ILE A 300 4.12 17.25 15.66
CA ILE A 300 2.69 17.43 15.86
C ILE A 300 2.00 16.41 14.98
N LEU A 301 1.32 15.46 15.60
CA LEU A 301 0.53 14.46 14.91
C LEU A 301 -0.78 15.10 14.43
N THR A 302 -0.88 15.37 13.14
CA THR A 302 -2.08 15.95 12.54
C THR A 302 -3.12 14.87 12.22
N ASN A 303 -2.64 13.67 11.87
CA ASN A 303 -3.46 12.57 11.36
C ASN A 303 -4.40 13.03 10.22
N SER A 304 -3.98 14.03 9.43
CA SER A 304 -4.81 14.64 8.38
C SER A 304 -5.23 13.63 7.32
N ARG A 305 -4.47 12.54 7.13
CA ARG A 305 -4.81 11.45 6.21
C ARG A 305 -6.09 10.72 6.61
N ALA A 306 -6.44 10.70 7.90
CA ALA A 306 -7.70 10.12 8.36
C ALA A 306 -8.92 11.00 8.05
N LEU A 307 -8.75 12.29 7.71
CA LEU A 307 -9.86 13.19 7.37
C LEU A 307 -10.49 12.88 6.00
N SER A 308 -9.79 12.15 5.12
CA SER A 308 -10.45 11.57 3.94
C SER A 308 -11.41 10.44 4.31
N SER A 309 -11.22 9.82 5.48
CA SER A 309 -11.99 8.68 5.98
C SER A 309 -13.00 9.02 7.09
N GLU A 310 -12.81 10.09 7.86
CA GLU A 310 -13.65 10.46 8.99
C GLU A 310 -14.46 11.76 8.72
N LYS A 311 -15.78 11.64 8.85
CA LYS A 311 -16.79 12.69 9.13
C LYS A 311 -17.67 13.27 8.02
N THR A 312 -17.67 12.76 6.79
CA THR A 312 -18.74 13.17 5.87
C THR A 312 -19.21 12.02 4.99
N CYS A 313 -20.47 11.58 5.21
CA CYS A 313 -21.25 10.73 4.30
C CYS A 313 -21.54 11.42 2.95
N VAL A 314 -20.84 12.52 2.66
CA VAL A 314 -21.01 13.30 1.44
C VAL A 314 -19.96 12.77 0.48
N SER A 315 -20.43 12.28 -0.67
CA SER A 315 -19.62 11.94 -1.86
C SER A 315 -18.84 13.14 -2.44
N ASP A 316 -18.74 14.25 -1.70
CA ASP A 316 -18.07 15.48 -2.09
C ASP A 316 -16.71 15.60 -1.38
N TRP A 317 -15.70 15.02 -2.02
CA TRP A 317 -14.27 15.07 -1.66
C TRP A 317 -13.75 16.48 -1.30
N ARG A 318 -14.43 17.54 -1.77
CA ARG A 318 -14.08 18.94 -1.52
C ARG A 318 -14.18 19.32 -0.04
N ILE A 319 -15.09 18.73 0.72
CA ILE A 319 -15.28 19.05 2.15
C ILE A 319 -14.10 18.56 2.99
N ASN A 320 -13.65 17.33 2.77
CA ASN A 320 -12.52 16.73 3.49
C ASN A 320 -11.23 17.54 3.28
N ILE A 321 -11.05 18.04 2.06
CA ILE A 321 -9.95 18.94 1.69
C ILE A 321 -9.98 20.24 2.50
N LEU A 322 -11.15 20.87 2.66
CA LEU A 322 -11.28 22.11 3.42
C LEU A 322 -10.99 21.88 4.91
N GLN A 323 -11.36 20.72 5.45
CA GLN A 323 -11.04 20.36 6.84
C GLN A 323 -9.53 20.18 7.06
N ALA A 324 -8.84 19.45 6.18
CA ALA A 324 -7.39 19.31 6.24
C ALA A 324 -6.68 20.68 6.12
N ARG A 325 -7.20 21.56 5.24
CA ARG A 325 -6.73 22.95 5.13
C ARG A 325 -6.86 23.71 6.45
N SER A 326 -8.05 23.68 7.05
CA SER A 326 -8.33 24.38 8.30
C SER A 326 -7.42 23.88 9.40
N LEU A 327 -7.27 22.57 9.54
CA LEU A 327 -6.40 21.93 10.53
C LEU A 327 -4.96 22.45 10.46
N ILE A 328 -4.34 22.38 9.28
CA ILE A 328 -2.94 22.85 9.11
C ILE A 328 -2.83 24.36 9.34
N THR A 329 -3.82 25.14 8.88
CA THR A 329 -3.86 26.59 9.10
C THR A 329 -3.91 26.92 10.59
N ASP A 330 -4.76 26.23 11.35
CA ASP A 330 -4.95 26.46 12.78
C ASP A 330 -3.72 26.03 13.59
N ILE A 331 -3.08 24.91 13.23
CA ILE A 331 -1.80 24.50 13.82
C ILE A 331 -0.74 25.58 13.58
N CYS A 332 -0.60 26.07 12.35
CA CYS A 332 0.40 27.10 12.02
C CYS A 332 0.12 28.43 12.74
N ARG A 333 -1.15 28.82 12.90
CA ARG A 333 -1.54 30.01 13.68
C ARG A 333 -1.17 29.84 15.16
N ASN A 334 -1.50 28.69 15.76
CA ASN A 334 -1.17 28.42 17.15
C ASN A 334 0.34 28.37 17.39
N LEU A 335 1.10 27.79 16.45
CA LEU A 335 2.57 27.80 16.46
C LEU A 335 3.13 29.22 16.44
N ARG A 336 2.63 30.09 15.54
CA ARG A 336 3.02 31.50 15.50
C ARG A 336 2.73 32.21 16.82
N THR A 337 1.53 32.05 17.35
CA THR A 337 1.13 32.67 18.62
C THR A 337 2.01 32.19 19.79
N ALA A 338 2.26 30.88 19.87
CA ALA A 338 3.09 30.28 20.91
C ALA A 338 4.56 30.71 20.80
N ALA A 339 5.14 30.71 19.59
CA ALA A 339 6.52 31.16 19.35
C ALA A 339 6.69 32.65 19.72
N ASN A 340 5.73 33.51 19.37
CA ASN A 340 5.75 34.92 19.76
C ASN A 340 5.63 35.14 21.28
N SER A 341 5.14 34.14 22.02
CA SER A 341 4.98 34.19 23.48
C SER A 341 6.22 33.70 24.23
N VAL A 342 7.25 33.21 23.54
CA VAL A 342 8.50 32.71 24.12
C VAL A 342 9.67 33.43 23.47
N GLU A 343 10.42 34.20 24.27
CA GLU A 343 11.54 35.02 23.77
C GLU A 343 12.57 34.20 22.97
N ASN A 344 13.06 34.78 21.87
CA ASN A 344 14.10 34.21 21.01
C ASN A 344 13.74 32.83 20.41
N THR A 345 12.47 32.59 20.11
CA THR A 345 12.02 31.35 19.45
C THR A 345 11.98 31.52 17.94
N GLU A 346 12.92 30.89 17.24
CA GLU A 346 12.85 30.69 15.80
C GLU A 346 12.56 29.23 15.47
N TYR A 347 11.74 28.99 14.44
CA TYR A 347 11.38 27.63 14.03
C TYR A 347 11.26 27.49 12.52
N THR A 348 11.27 26.24 12.06
CA THR A 348 10.96 25.86 10.68
C THR A 348 10.02 24.66 10.67
N VAL A 349 9.21 24.54 9.61
CA VAL A 349 8.18 23.51 9.49
C VAL A 349 8.52 22.54 8.37
N VAL A 350 8.42 21.25 8.65
CA VAL A 350 8.47 20.17 7.66
C VAL A 350 7.12 19.47 7.63
N LEU A 351 6.60 19.26 6.42
CA LEU A 351 5.40 18.47 6.19
C LEU A 351 5.84 17.03 5.94
N ARG A 352 5.64 16.15 6.91
CA ARG A 352 5.99 14.73 6.73
C ARG A 352 4.79 13.99 6.14
N GLY A 353 5.06 13.20 5.11
CA GLY A 353 4.06 12.48 4.31
C GLY A 353 4.28 10.98 4.22
N ASP A 354 3.39 10.30 3.50
CA ASP A 354 3.62 8.89 3.18
C ASP A 354 4.80 8.74 2.22
N SER A 355 5.68 7.79 2.54
CA SER A 355 6.77 7.42 1.65
C SER A 355 6.28 6.87 0.32
N THR A 356 5.08 6.29 0.24
CA THR A 356 4.50 5.81 -1.03
C THR A 356 3.67 6.88 -1.75
N LEU A 357 3.95 8.16 -1.51
CA LEU A 357 3.34 9.32 -2.19
C LEU A 357 1.83 9.55 -1.94
N ARG A 358 1.20 8.78 -1.03
CA ARG A 358 -0.20 9.01 -0.66
C ARG A 358 -0.35 10.21 0.28
N GLY A 359 -1.52 10.83 0.25
CA GLY A 359 -1.90 11.94 1.11
C GLY A 359 -2.33 13.18 0.32
N HIS A 360 -2.63 14.26 1.04
CA HIS A 360 -3.16 15.50 0.47
C HIS A 360 -2.08 16.38 -0.17
N PHE A 361 -1.29 15.82 -1.11
CA PHE A 361 -0.21 16.54 -1.79
C PHE A 361 -0.01 16.07 -3.25
N PRO A 362 0.07 16.98 -4.24
CA PRO A 362 -0.53 18.31 -4.31
C PRO A 362 -1.80 18.40 -5.20
N GLU A 363 -2.89 17.66 -4.91
CA GLU A 363 -4.18 17.80 -5.65
C GLU A 363 -4.84 19.19 -5.61
N ALA A 364 -4.43 20.03 -4.67
CA ALA A 364 -4.56 21.49 -4.78
C ALA A 364 -3.57 22.23 -3.87
N ARG A 365 -2.37 21.66 -3.62
CA ARG A 365 -1.39 22.18 -2.66
C ARG A 365 -1.91 22.39 -1.22
N ILE A 366 -3.07 21.86 -0.83
CA ILE A 366 -3.83 22.33 0.35
C ILE A 366 -3.03 22.42 1.65
N GLU A 367 -2.32 21.36 2.06
CA GLU A 367 -1.54 21.40 3.31
C GLU A 367 -0.36 22.37 3.20
N ALA A 368 0.33 22.36 2.05
CA ALA A 368 1.47 23.24 1.80
C ALA A 368 1.05 24.70 1.65
N ASP A 369 -0.01 25.00 0.90
CA ASP A 369 -0.61 26.33 0.75
C ASP A 369 -1.24 26.80 2.05
N ALA A 370 -1.80 25.92 2.88
CA ALA A 370 -2.26 26.27 4.22
C ALA A 370 -1.08 26.74 5.08
N ALA A 371 0.00 25.95 5.12
CA ALA A 371 1.21 26.30 5.85
C ALA A 371 1.82 27.60 5.32
N VAL A 372 2.00 27.75 4.00
CA VAL A 372 2.52 28.95 3.35
C VAL A 372 1.64 30.17 3.60
N SER A 373 0.30 30.03 3.57
CA SER A 373 -0.63 31.15 3.81
C SER A 373 -0.49 31.75 5.21
N VAL A 374 -0.04 30.94 6.18
CA VAL A 374 0.29 31.43 7.51
C VAL A 374 1.74 31.85 7.54
N LEU A 375 2.69 30.93 7.34
CA LEU A 375 4.13 31.08 7.58
C LEU A 375 4.84 32.09 6.66
N GLY A 376 4.25 32.43 5.52
CA GLY A 376 4.83 33.31 4.50
C GLY A 376 5.24 32.54 3.24
N GLU A 377 5.55 33.28 2.17
CA GLU A 377 6.05 32.67 0.93
C GLU A 377 7.38 31.93 1.15
N MET A 378 7.58 30.87 0.37
CA MET A 378 8.75 29.99 0.41
C MET A 378 9.51 30.12 -0.90
N ASP A 379 10.84 30.15 -0.85
CA ASP A 379 11.70 30.27 -2.03
C ASP A 379 11.54 29.04 -2.96
N ALA A 380 11.50 27.83 -2.36
CA ALA A 380 11.27 26.59 -3.08
C ALA A 380 10.66 25.49 -2.19
N TRP A 381 10.09 24.46 -2.83
CA TRP A 381 9.56 23.28 -2.17
C TRP A 381 10.44 22.08 -2.47
N ILE A 382 10.85 21.35 -1.43
CA ILE A 382 11.71 20.17 -1.56
C ILE A 382 10.85 18.92 -1.34
N ILE A 383 10.82 18.03 -2.34
CA ILE A 383 10.10 16.75 -2.27
C ILE A 383 11.13 15.63 -2.12
N CYS A 384 11.11 14.92 -0.99
CA CYS A 384 12.05 13.84 -0.70
C CYS A 384 11.34 12.65 -0.02
N PRO A 385 10.65 11.79 -0.79
CA PRO A 385 9.91 10.64 -0.26
C PRO A 385 10.80 9.42 0.07
N PHE A 386 12.12 9.54 -0.09
CA PHE A 386 13.07 8.47 0.17
C PHE A 386 12.97 7.95 1.61
N PHE A 387 12.88 6.62 1.76
CA PHE A 387 12.83 5.97 3.06
C PHE A 387 13.42 4.56 2.99
N LEU A 388 14.71 4.44 3.30
CA LEU A 388 15.48 3.20 3.16
C LEU A 388 14.92 2.04 3.98
N GLN A 389 14.60 2.25 5.26
CA GLN A 389 14.06 1.21 6.15
C GLN A 389 12.67 0.75 5.72
N GLY A 390 11.94 1.62 5.01
CA GLY A 390 10.69 1.26 4.36
C GLY A 390 10.88 0.61 2.99
N GLY A 391 12.10 0.55 2.44
CA GLY A 391 12.34 0.09 1.07
C GLY A 391 11.80 1.06 0.01
N ARG A 392 11.83 2.38 0.25
CA ARG A 392 11.39 3.39 -0.71
C ARG A 392 12.61 4.10 -1.28
N TYR A 393 12.76 4.03 -2.59
CA TYR A 393 13.92 4.52 -3.33
C TYR A 393 13.50 5.56 -4.35
N THR A 394 14.32 6.57 -4.58
CA THR A 394 14.14 7.50 -5.69
C THR A 394 15.41 7.46 -6.53
N ILE A 395 15.28 7.06 -7.79
CA ILE A 395 16.39 6.83 -8.71
C ILE A 395 15.99 7.44 -10.06
N GLU A 396 16.82 8.34 -10.60
CA GLU A 396 16.51 9.08 -11.83
C GLU A 396 15.09 9.68 -11.85
N ASP A 397 14.74 10.39 -10.77
CA ASP A 397 13.40 10.97 -10.53
C ASP A 397 12.24 9.96 -10.38
N VAL A 398 12.44 8.67 -10.64
CA VAL A 398 11.42 7.64 -10.45
C VAL A 398 11.43 7.15 -9.01
N HIS A 399 10.25 7.15 -8.39
CA HIS A 399 10.04 6.59 -7.07
C HIS A 399 9.64 5.13 -7.13
N TYR A 400 10.35 4.29 -6.38
CA TYR A 400 10.17 2.84 -6.35
C TYR A 400 9.82 2.35 -4.94
N VAL A 401 8.97 1.32 -4.89
CA VAL A 401 8.70 0.52 -3.71
C VAL A 401 9.42 -0.82 -3.86
N GLY A 402 10.28 -1.12 -2.90
CA GLY A 402 10.98 -2.39 -2.81
C GLY A 402 10.05 -3.50 -2.34
N ASP A 403 9.97 -4.56 -3.13
CA ASP A 403 9.31 -5.82 -2.80
C ASP A 403 10.29 -6.98 -3.00
N LEU A 404 10.80 -7.53 -1.89
CA LEU A 404 11.87 -8.53 -1.88
C LEU A 404 13.11 -8.07 -2.69
N ASP A 405 13.40 -8.74 -3.80
CA ASP A 405 14.51 -8.51 -4.75
C ASP A 405 14.10 -7.57 -5.91
N ARG A 406 12.92 -6.96 -5.85
CA ARG A 406 12.36 -6.13 -6.93
C ARG A 406 12.14 -4.69 -6.49
N LEU A 407 12.33 -3.76 -7.42
CA LEU A 407 11.92 -2.36 -7.30
C LEU A 407 10.74 -2.14 -8.25
N VAL A 408 9.55 -1.96 -7.68
CA VAL A 408 8.32 -1.71 -8.43
C VAL A 408 8.09 -0.20 -8.48
N PRO A 409 7.88 0.41 -9.66
CA PRO A 409 7.52 1.83 -9.76
C PRO A 409 6.29 2.14 -8.91
N ALA A 410 6.31 3.24 -8.14
CA ALA A 410 5.29 3.53 -7.14
C ALA A 410 3.87 3.57 -7.73
N GLY A 411 3.71 4.09 -8.95
CA GLY A 411 2.46 4.16 -9.71
C GLY A 411 1.87 2.79 -10.10
N ASP A 412 2.69 1.74 -10.14
CA ASP A 412 2.25 0.39 -10.47
C ASP A 412 1.85 -0.45 -9.25
N THR A 413 2.13 0.07 -8.04
CA THR A 413 1.83 -0.61 -6.77
C THR A 413 0.35 -0.54 -6.39
N GLU A 414 -0.07 -1.34 -5.42
CA GLU A 414 -1.39 -1.21 -4.80
C GLU A 414 -1.62 0.15 -4.13
N PHE A 415 -0.56 0.86 -3.72
CA PHE A 415 -0.65 2.16 -3.07
C PHE A 415 -1.12 3.26 -4.03
N ALA A 416 -0.77 3.15 -5.31
CA ALA A 416 -1.20 4.06 -6.37
C ALA A 416 -2.66 3.85 -6.77
N LYS A 417 -3.22 2.68 -6.48
CA LYS A 417 -4.63 2.33 -6.74
C LYS A 417 -5.56 2.67 -5.56
N ASP A 418 -5.07 3.43 -4.59
CA ASP A 418 -5.84 3.88 -3.44
C ASP A 418 -7.05 4.71 -3.89
N ALA A 419 -8.24 4.40 -3.35
CA ALA A 419 -9.49 5.05 -3.77
C ALA A 419 -9.56 6.53 -3.39
N SER A 420 -8.81 6.97 -2.37
CA SER A 420 -8.82 8.34 -1.87
C SER A 420 -7.61 9.16 -2.33
N PHE A 421 -6.46 8.52 -2.51
CA PHE A 421 -5.18 9.21 -2.78
C PHE A 421 -4.45 8.68 -4.02
N GLY A 422 -5.12 7.90 -4.86
CA GLY A 422 -4.52 7.25 -6.02
C GLY A 422 -3.79 8.20 -6.97
N PHE A 423 -2.81 7.67 -7.68
CA PHE A 423 -2.00 8.41 -8.65
C PHE A 423 -1.48 7.44 -9.71
N LYS A 424 -0.97 7.95 -10.83
CA LYS A 424 -0.46 7.13 -11.94
C LYS A 424 1.04 7.25 -12.14
N SER A 425 1.60 8.46 -12.03
CA SER A 425 3.01 8.66 -12.34
C SER A 425 3.92 8.19 -11.20
N SER A 426 4.99 7.49 -11.58
CA SER A 426 6.10 7.14 -10.68
C SER A 426 7.25 8.12 -10.77
N ASN A 427 7.35 8.91 -11.85
CA ASN A 427 8.33 9.98 -11.95
C ASN A 427 7.86 11.15 -11.07
N LEU A 428 8.67 11.60 -10.12
CA LEU A 428 8.26 12.61 -9.16
C LEU A 428 7.92 13.96 -9.80
N ARG A 429 8.51 14.30 -10.95
CA ARG A 429 8.23 15.56 -11.65
C ARG A 429 6.84 15.52 -12.31
N GLU A 430 6.55 14.43 -13.01
CA GLU A 430 5.25 14.16 -13.60
C GLU A 430 4.17 13.94 -12.52
N TRP A 431 4.52 13.29 -11.42
CA TRP A 431 3.61 13.11 -10.28
C TRP A 431 3.24 14.47 -9.66
N VAL A 432 4.17 15.42 -9.57
CA VAL A 432 3.86 16.80 -9.17
C VAL A 432 2.89 17.45 -10.16
N GLU A 433 3.09 17.28 -11.46
CA GLU A 433 2.19 17.82 -12.47
C GLU A 433 0.80 17.20 -12.42
N GLU A 434 0.71 15.86 -12.36
CA GLU A 434 -0.51 15.08 -12.21
C GLU A 434 -1.30 15.58 -11.01
N LYS A 435 -0.66 15.56 -9.85
CA LYS A 435 -1.32 15.99 -8.62
C LYS A 435 -1.66 17.46 -8.70
N THR A 436 -0.81 18.35 -9.20
CA THR A 436 -1.21 19.77 -9.32
C THR A 436 -2.23 20.06 -10.43
N SER A 437 -2.75 19.03 -11.10
CA SER A 437 -3.67 19.16 -12.23
C SER A 437 -3.11 20.10 -13.30
N GLY A 438 -1.81 19.96 -13.61
CA GLY A 438 -1.10 20.75 -14.62
C GLY A 438 -0.62 22.14 -14.16
N ARG A 439 -0.93 22.58 -12.93
CA ARG A 439 -0.55 23.92 -12.45
C ARG A 439 0.96 24.11 -12.33
N ILE A 440 1.69 23.06 -11.92
CA ILE A 440 3.15 23.02 -11.92
C ILE A 440 3.56 22.01 -12.99
N PRO A 441 4.00 22.46 -14.19
CA PRO A 441 4.40 21.53 -15.23
C PRO A 441 5.69 20.80 -14.82
N ALA A 442 5.82 19.52 -15.18
CA ALA A 442 6.98 18.69 -14.84
C ALA A 442 8.31 19.31 -15.30
N SER A 443 8.29 20.04 -16.42
CA SER A 443 9.42 20.79 -16.97
C SER A 443 9.95 21.87 -16.02
N SER A 444 9.09 22.46 -15.18
CA SER A 444 9.45 23.47 -14.18
C SER A 444 9.98 22.88 -12.86
N VAL A 445 9.75 21.59 -12.62
CA VAL A 445 10.24 20.90 -11.42
C VAL A 445 11.72 20.58 -11.61
N ALA A 446 12.58 21.11 -10.76
CA ALA A 446 14.01 20.81 -10.83
C ALA A 446 14.34 19.46 -10.18
N SER A 447 15.19 18.68 -10.84
CA SER A 447 15.73 17.43 -10.29
C SER A 447 17.07 17.65 -9.58
N ILE A 448 17.27 16.88 -8.51
CA ILE A 448 18.54 16.66 -7.83
C ILE A 448 18.87 15.17 -7.99
N SER A 449 19.69 14.85 -8.99
CA SER A 449 19.94 13.46 -9.37
C SER A 449 20.84 12.72 -8.38
N ILE A 450 20.81 11.39 -8.41
CA ILE A 450 21.67 10.55 -7.58
C ILE A 450 23.16 10.75 -7.92
N GLN A 451 23.48 11.10 -9.17
CA GLN A 451 24.84 11.43 -9.59
C GLN A 451 25.30 12.74 -8.95
N LEU A 452 24.44 13.76 -8.90
CA LEU A 452 24.78 15.02 -8.23
C LEU A 452 25.02 14.77 -6.74
N LEU A 453 24.14 14.02 -6.08
CA LEU A 453 24.26 13.67 -4.65
C LEU A 453 25.55 12.90 -4.35
N ARG A 454 25.89 11.89 -5.16
CA ARG A 454 27.00 10.96 -4.89
C ARG A 454 28.35 11.40 -5.45
N LYS A 455 28.39 12.15 -6.56
CA LYS A 455 29.65 12.63 -7.18
C LYS A 455 29.95 14.10 -6.86
N GLY A 456 28.93 14.95 -6.81
CA GLY A 456 29.07 16.38 -6.55
C GLY A 456 29.07 16.74 -5.06
N GLY A 457 28.39 15.94 -4.23
CA GLY A 457 28.36 16.12 -2.78
C GLY A 457 27.58 17.37 -2.32
N PRO A 458 27.68 17.74 -1.03
CA PRO A 458 26.89 18.81 -0.42
C PRO A 458 27.03 20.18 -1.10
N ASP A 459 28.24 20.56 -1.54
CA ASP A 459 28.50 21.86 -2.15
C ASP A 459 27.81 21.99 -3.52
N ALA A 460 27.91 20.97 -4.37
CA ALA A 460 27.23 20.97 -5.67
C ALA A 460 25.70 20.96 -5.52
N VAL A 461 25.18 20.30 -4.49
CA VAL A 461 23.75 20.34 -4.14
C VAL A 461 23.34 21.74 -3.67
N CYS A 462 24.16 22.38 -2.84
CA CYS A 462 23.93 23.75 -2.38
C CYS A 462 23.90 24.73 -3.57
N GLU A 463 24.87 24.66 -4.48
CA GLU A 463 24.91 25.46 -5.70
C GLU A 463 23.68 25.24 -6.57
N ARG A 464 23.29 23.96 -6.77
CA ARG A 464 22.09 23.62 -7.54
C ARG A 464 20.83 24.22 -6.91
N LEU A 465 20.67 24.09 -5.60
CA LEU A 465 19.54 24.68 -4.88
C LEU A 465 19.53 26.21 -4.98
N CYS A 466 20.69 26.87 -4.92
CA CYS A 466 20.81 28.32 -5.06
C CYS A 466 20.54 28.81 -6.50
N SER A 467 20.76 27.96 -7.51
CA SER A 467 20.57 28.32 -8.92
C SER A 467 19.10 28.36 -9.38
N LEU A 468 18.16 27.80 -8.62
CA LEU A 468 16.75 27.79 -8.97
C LEU A 468 16.21 29.22 -8.88
N GLN A 469 15.65 29.80 -9.96
CA GLN A 469 15.13 31.18 -9.95
C GLN A 469 14.20 31.40 -8.75
N LYS A 470 14.53 32.41 -7.93
CA LYS A 470 14.11 32.71 -6.54
C LYS A 470 15.11 32.32 -5.44
N ALA A 471 16.16 31.54 -5.72
CA ALA A 471 17.09 31.01 -4.74
C ALA A 471 18.46 31.74 -4.63
N GLU A 472 18.53 33.07 -4.81
CA GLU A 472 19.75 33.87 -4.51
C GLU A 472 20.11 34.02 -3.00
N LEU A 473 21.23 33.38 -2.62
CA LEU A 473 21.99 33.26 -1.35
C LEU A 473 21.64 34.10 -0.09
N LYS A 474 21.69 33.38 1.05
CA LYS A 474 21.57 33.78 2.49
C LYS A 474 20.19 34.29 2.94
N GLY A 475 19.49 33.48 3.74
CA GLY A 475 18.23 33.85 4.42
C GLY A 475 16.96 33.14 3.93
N LYS A 476 17.09 32.07 3.13
CA LYS A 476 15.98 31.43 2.43
C LYS A 476 15.12 30.50 3.25
N SER A 477 13.85 30.41 2.87
CA SER A 477 12.82 29.54 3.44
C SER A 477 12.45 28.43 2.44
N PHE A 478 12.66 27.19 2.86
CA PHE A 478 12.25 26.01 2.10
C PHE A 478 11.15 25.27 2.83
N LEU A 479 10.10 24.88 2.11
CA LEU A 479 9.11 23.95 2.63
C LEU A 479 9.46 22.53 2.16
N CYS A 480 9.71 21.62 3.10
CA CYS A 480 10.06 20.24 2.76
C CYS A 480 8.82 19.34 2.91
N ARG A 481 8.51 18.55 1.89
CA ARG A 481 7.57 17.42 1.92
C ARG A 481 8.36 16.13 1.84
N THR A 482 8.42 15.37 2.93
CA THR A 482 9.40 14.28 3.05
C THR A 482 8.84 13.03 3.70
N ALA A 483 9.58 11.92 3.59
CA ALA A 483 9.34 10.72 4.39
C ALA A 483 10.18 10.73 5.68
N ALA A 484 10.20 9.60 6.39
CA ALA A 484 10.78 9.48 7.74
C ALA A 484 12.28 9.79 7.81
N SER A 485 13.09 9.33 6.84
CA SER A 485 14.56 9.44 6.92
C SER A 485 15.06 10.88 6.89
N PHE A 486 14.34 11.79 6.24
CA PHE A 486 14.76 13.17 6.12
C PHE A 486 14.82 13.88 7.46
N VAL A 487 13.85 13.62 8.35
CA VAL A 487 13.79 14.29 9.66
C VAL A 487 15.03 13.97 10.47
N SER A 488 15.35 12.68 10.65
CA SER A 488 16.53 12.26 11.43
C SER A 488 17.83 12.81 10.85
N ALA A 489 17.99 12.78 9.52
CA ALA A 489 19.14 13.39 8.86
C ALA A 489 19.22 14.90 9.12
N ARG A 490 18.10 15.63 9.01
CA ARG A 490 18.04 17.09 9.18
C ARG A 490 18.44 17.57 10.56
N ILE A 491 18.22 16.75 11.59
CA ILE A 491 18.58 17.09 13.00
C ILE A 491 19.79 16.30 13.52
N GLY A 492 20.49 15.56 12.67
CA GLY A 492 21.71 14.83 13.04
C GLY A 492 21.48 13.66 14.00
N ILE A 493 20.30 13.03 13.96
CA ILE A 493 20.00 11.81 14.74
C ILE A 493 20.73 10.62 14.11
N VAL A 494 21.48 9.89 14.93
CA VAL A 494 22.14 8.64 14.56
C VAL A 494 21.22 7.47 14.89
N ALA A 495 21.16 6.48 14.00
CA ALA A 495 20.36 5.28 14.21
C ALA A 495 20.79 4.52 15.48
N LYS A 496 19.81 4.00 16.22
CA LYS A 496 20.02 3.12 17.38
C LYS A 496 19.54 1.71 17.07
N ALA A 497 20.15 0.72 17.71
CA ALA A 497 19.62 -0.64 17.69
C ALA A 497 18.20 -0.67 18.30
N PRO A 498 17.36 -1.65 17.92
CA PRO A 498 16.04 -1.82 18.51
C PRO A 498 16.10 -1.92 20.04
N ILE A 499 15.24 -1.15 20.71
CA ILE A 499 15.12 -1.09 22.15
C ILE A 499 14.39 -2.34 22.65
N LEU A 500 15.01 -3.04 23.61
CA LEU A 500 14.41 -4.16 24.30
C LEU A 500 13.80 -3.70 25.63
N PRO A 501 12.84 -4.46 26.21
CA PRO A 501 12.22 -4.09 27.48
C PRO A 501 13.21 -3.83 28.62
N LYS A 502 14.34 -4.56 28.63
CA LYS A 502 15.42 -4.41 29.62
C LYS A 502 16.12 -3.04 29.56
N ASP A 503 16.10 -2.38 28.40
CA ASP A 503 16.82 -1.13 28.16
C ASP A 503 16.03 0.09 28.66
N LEU A 504 14.73 -0.07 28.95
CA LEU A 504 13.85 1.01 29.39
C LEU A 504 13.96 1.34 30.89
N GLY A 505 14.75 0.60 31.67
CA GLY A 505 14.99 0.89 33.10
C GLY A 505 13.77 0.81 34.03
N ASN A 506 12.57 0.59 33.49
CA ASN A 506 11.32 0.55 34.25
C ASN A 506 11.19 -0.76 35.04
N LYS A 507 10.60 -0.69 36.23
CA LYS A 507 10.12 -1.89 36.95
C LYS A 507 9.12 -2.59 36.03
N ILE A 508 9.50 -3.77 35.53
CA ILE A 508 8.65 -4.57 34.66
C ILE A 508 7.37 -4.90 35.44
N GLU A 509 6.28 -4.21 35.13
CA GLU A 509 5.00 -4.42 35.79
C GLU A 509 4.54 -5.87 35.66
N SER A 510 3.73 -6.31 36.63
CA SER A 510 3.41 -7.72 36.79
C SER A 510 2.45 -8.28 35.73
N THR A 511 1.81 -7.42 34.92
CA THR A 511 0.69 -7.68 34.01
C THR A 511 1.12 -8.13 32.59
N GLY A 512 0.14 -8.55 31.80
CA GLY A 512 0.29 -8.88 30.38
C GLY A 512 0.54 -7.66 29.49
N GLY A 513 1.07 -7.90 28.28
CA GLY A 513 1.09 -6.92 27.19
C GLY A 513 -0.21 -6.93 26.38
N LEU A 514 -0.56 -5.80 25.77
CA LEU A 514 -1.75 -5.67 24.93
C LEU A 514 -1.34 -5.48 23.47
N ILE A 515 -1.91 -6.27 22.56
CA ILE A 515 -1.66 -6.19 21.12
C ILE A 515 -3.00 -5.89 20.44
N VAL A 516 -3.10 -4.77 19.73
CA VAL A 516 -4.35 -4.26 19.13
C VAL A 516 -4.23 -4.24 17.61
N VAL A 517 -5.14 -4.96 16.93
CA VAL A 517 -5.14 -5.08 15.47
C VAL A 517 -6.55 -4.88 14.92
N GLY A 518 -6.82 -3.68 14.41
CA GLY A 518 -8.14 -3.33 13.87
C GLY A 518 -8.29 -3.52 12.34
N SER A 519 -7.19 -3.47 11.59
CA SER A 519 -7.23 -3.41 10.12
C SER A 519 -7.34 -4.78 9.44
N TYR A 520 -8.15 -4.86 8.38
CA TYR A 520 -8.20 -5.99 7.45
C TYR A 520 -7.35 -5.67 6.20
N VAL A 521 -6.07 -6.05 6.25
CA VAL A 521 -5.13 -5.92 5.13
C VAL A 521 -4.43 -7.26 4.96
N PRO A 522 -4.29 -7.81 3.74
CA PRO A 522 -3.72 -9.16 3.53
C PRO A 522 -2.37 -9.37 4.23
N LYS A 523 -1.48 -8.37 4.20
CA LYS A 523 -0.19 -8.42 4.90
C LYS A 523 -0.34 -8.49 6.43
N THR A 524 -1.24 -7.69 7.00
CA THR A 524 -1.54 -7.74 8.44
C THR A 524 -2.14 -9.10 8.82
N THR A 525 -3.02 -9.68 8.00
CA THR A 525 -3.58 -11.02 8.25
C THR A 525 -2.48 -12.07 8.32
N LYS A 526 -1.59 -12.13 7.32
CA LYS A 526 -0.43 -13.04 7.32
C LYS A 526 0.46 -12.88 8.54
N GLN A 527 0.75 -11.64 8.95
CA GLN A 527 1.57 -11.37 10.14
C GLN A 527 0.93 -11.88 11.44
N ILE A 528 -0.41 -11.87 11.52
CA ILE A 528 -1.14 -12.32 12.71
C ILE A 528 -1.37 -13.83 12.71
N GLU A 529 -1.55 -14.46 11.55
CA GLU A 529 -1.51 -15.91 11.40
C GLU A 529 -0.17 -16.47 11.88
N GLU A 530 0.94 -15.82 11.47
CA GLU A 530 2.28 -16.20 11.90
C GLU A 530 2.49 -16.00 13.41
N LEU A 531 2.04 -14.87 13.97
CA LEU A 531 2.05 -14.62 15.42
C LEU A 531 1.30 -15.72 16.19
N THR A 532 0.12 -16.10 15.70
CA THR A 532 -0.74 -17.10 16.35
C THR A 532 -0.15 -18.51 16.25
N SER A 533 0.44 -18.85 15.09
CA SER A 533 1.15 -20.11 14.88
C SER A 533 2.36 -20.24 15.83
N GLN A 534 3.21 -19.20 15.90
CA GLN A 534 4.45 -19.25 16.68
C GLN A 534 4.23 -19.06 18.19
N SER A 535 3.20 -18.31 18.59
CA SER A 535 3.04 -17.83 19.97
C SER A 535 1.65 -18.07 20.57
N GLY A 536 0.75 -18.79 19.89
CA GLY A 536 -0.63 -19.02 20.33
C GLY A 536 -0.78 -19.75 21.67
N ARG A 537 0.27 -20.46 22.13
CA ARG A 537 0.31 -21.07 23.46
C ARG A 537 0.56 -20.06 24.59
N PHE A 538 1.17 -18.91 24.26
CA PHE A 538 1.58 -17.88 25.24
C PHE A 538 0.70 -16.63 25.19
N ILE A 539 0.04 -16.39 24.05
CA ILE A 539 -0.86 -15.26 23.81
C ILE A 539 -2.31 -15.71 23.95
N ARG A 540 -3.16 -14.88 24.54
CA ARG A 540 -4.62 -15.06 24.53
C ARG A 540 -5.26 -14.15 23.51
N SER A 541 -6.06 -14.71 22.61
CA SER A 541 -6.76 -13.93 21.58
C SER A 541 -8.18 -13.62 22.05
N VAL A 542 -8.57 -12.35 21.92
CA VAL A 542 -9.93 -11.85 22.06
C VAL A 542 -10.35 -11.32 20.70
N GLU A 543 -11.18 -12.08 20.01
CA GLU A 543 -11.78 -11.64 18.75
C GLU A 543 -13.01 -10.77 19.01
N VAL A 544 -13.11 -9.66 18.27
CA VAL A 544 -14.24 -8.73 18.24
C VAL A 544 -14.99 -8.93 16.93
N SER A 545 -16.26 -9.30 17.00
CA SER A 545 -17.07 -9.50 15.80
C SER A 545 -17.34 -8.18 15.08
N ALA A 546 -16.76 -7.99 13.89
CA ALA A 546 -16.98 -6.81 13.05
C ALA A 546 -18.47 -6.60 12.72
N ASP A 547 -19.22 -7.69 12.57
CA ASP A 547 -20.64 -7.70 12.24
C ASP A 547 -21.51 -7.20 13.40
N LYS A 548 -21.24 -7.66 14.64
CA LYS A 548 -21.93 -7.17 15.85
C LYS A 548 -21.68 -5.69 16.10
N VAL A 549 -20.44 -5.23 15.90
CA VAL A 549 -20.09 -3.82 16.15
C VAL A 549 -20.53 -2.87 15.03
N ALA A 550 -20.77 -3.38 13.81
CA ALA A 550 -21.10 -2.54 12.65
C ALA A 550 -22.60 -2.46 12.31
N MET A 551 -23.41 -3.52 12.50
CA MET A 551 -24.67 -3.64 11.74
C MET A 551 -25.92 -4.17 12.46
N LYS A 552 -25.87 -4.59 13.74
CA LYS A 552 -26.99 -5.38 14.31
C LYS A 552 -27.92 -4.63 15.28
N SER A 553 -27.39 -3.92 16.28
CA SER A 553 -28.14 -2.98 17.13
C SER A 553 -27.19 -2.21 18.04
N SER A 554 -27.65 -1.10 18.66
CA SER A 554 -26.82 -0.37 19.65
C SER A 554 -26.56 -1.21 20.90
N GLU A 555 -27.44 -2.13 21.24
CA GLU A 555 -27.35 -3.02 22.40
C GLU A 555 -26.29 -4.10 22.16
N GLU A 556 -26.36 -4.83 21.04
CA GLU A 556 -25.36 -5.85 20.69
C GLU A 556 -23.94 -5.27 20.56
N ARG A 557 -23.83 -4.05 20.01
CA ARG A 557 -22.56 -3.34 19.94
C ARG A 557 -21.99 -3.11 21.34
N GLN A 558 -22.82 -2.66 22.29
CA GLN A 558 -22.37 -2.41 23.67
C GLN A 558 -22.03 -3.69 24.40
N GLU A 559 -22.82 -4.75 24.25
CA GLU A 559 -22.53 -6.07 24.83
C GLU A 559 -21.20 -6.64 24.34
N GLU A 560 -20.93 -6.57 23.04
CA GLU A 560 -19.68 -7.05 22.46
C GLU A 560 -18.47 -6.25 22.94
N ILE A 561 -18.62 -4.92 23.08
CA ILE A 561 -17.59 -4.02 23.62
C ILE A 561 -17.28 -4.35 25.09
N ILE A 562 -18.32 -4.54 25.91
CA ILE A 562 -18.19 -4.87 27.33
C ILE A 562 -17.51 -6.23 27.48
N ARG A 563 -18.01 -7.26 26.78
CA ARG A 563 -17.44 -8.62 26.79
C ARG A 563 -15.97 -8.60 26.42
N ALA A 564 -15.60 -7.93 25.33
CA ALA A 564 -14.21 -7.88 24.87
C ALA A 564 -13.30 -7.16 25.88
N ALA A 565 -13.73 -6.03 26.45
CA ALA A 565 -12.96 -5.29 27.45
C ALA A 565 -12.73 -6.11 28.72
N GLU A 566 -13.77 -6.76 29.25
CA GLU A 566 -13.70 -7.60 30.44
C GLU A 566 -12.75 -8.79 30.24
N MET A 567 -12.86 -9.49 29.10
CA MET A 567 -11.96 -10.61 28.78
C MET A 567 -10.50 -10.16 28.68
N VAL A 568 -10.25 -9.01 28.05
CA VAL A 568 -8.89 -8.47 27.95
C VAL A 568 -8.35 -8.13 29.35
N ASP A 569 -9.14 -7.48 30.19
CA ASP A 569 -8.74 -7.17 31.58
C ASP A 569 -8.39 -8.43 32.37
N VAL A 570 -9.25 -9.47 32.30
CA VAL A 570 -9.00 -10.77 32.96
C VAL A 570 -7.66 -11.37 32.51
N PHE A 571 -7.36 -11.37 31.22
CA PHE A 571 -6.11 -11.94 30.72
C PHE A 571 -4.88 -11.10 31.08
N LEU A 572 -4.98 -9.78 31.03
CA LEU A 572 -3.90 -8.88 31.45
C LEU A 572 -3.58 -9.05 32.94
N GLN A 573 -4.60 -9.18 33.80
CA GLN A 573 -4.45 -9.46 35.24
C GLN A 573 -3.84 -10.83 35.49
N ALA A 574 -4.23 -11.84 34.70
CA ALA A 574 -3.63 -13.18 34.69
C ALA A 574 -2.21 -13.21 34.12
N ARG A 575 -1.60 -12.05 33.82
CA ARG A 575 -0.23 -11.89 33.32
C ARG A 575 0.00 -12.56 31.96
N LYS A 576 -1.05 -12.64 31.14
CA LYS A 576 -0.99 -13.19 29.78
C LYS A 576 -0.97 -12.04 28.78
N ASP A 577 -0.08 -12.13 27.80
CA ASP A 577 -0.08 -11.18 26.69
C ASP A 577 -1.34 -11.46 25.85
N THR A 578 -2.07 -10.40 25.51
CA THR A 578 -3.42 -10.49 24.96
C THR A 578 -3.50 -9.81 23.59
N LEU A 579 -3.97 -10.56 22.59
CA LEU A 579 -4.25 -10.09 21.24
C LEU A 579 -5.73 -9.72 21.11
N LEU A 580 -6.02 -8.42 21.02
CA LEU A 580 -7.33 -7.89 20.66
C LEU A 580 -7.39 -7.67 19.15
N ILE A 581 -8.26 -8.40 18.46
CA ILE A 581 -8.32 -8.48 17.01
C ILE A 581 -9.76 -8.39 16.51
N THR A 582 -10.00 -7.70 15.40
CA THR A 582 -11.29 -7.75 14.71
C THR A 582 -11.45 -9.05 13.93
N SER A 583 -12.69 -9.51 13.76
CA SER A 583 -12.97 -10.70 12.95
C SER A 583 -12.43 -10.53 11.53
N ARG A 584 -11.82 -11.59 10.97
CA ARG A 584 -11.15 -11.55 9.65
C ARG A 584 -12.11 -11.76 8.48
N VAL A 585 -13.36 -11.35 8.64
CA VAL A 585 -14.35 -11.35 7.57
C VAL A 585 -14.44 -9.92 7.05
N LEU A 586 -14.11 -9.71 5.77
CA LEU A 586 -14.26 -8.40 5.15
C LEU A 586 -15.76 -8.11 4.99
N ILE A 587 -16.26 -7.14 5.75
CA ILE A 587 -17.63 -6.66 5.62
C ILE A 587 -17.59 -5.42 4.73
N THR A 588 -17.95 -5.58 3.46
CA THR A 588 -18.10 -4.45 2.53
C THR A 588 -19.57 -4.07 2.41
N GLY A 589 -19.84 -2.76 2.44
CA GLY A 589 -21.15 -2.22 2.04
C GLY A 589 -21.38 -2.36 0.54
N LYS A 590 -22.60 -2.08 0.08
CA LYS A 590 -22.96 -2.04 -1.35
C LYS A 590 -22.32 -0.84 -2.05
N THR A 591 -21.93 0.17 -1.29
CA THR A 591 -21.27 1.39 -1.77
C THR A 591 -19.94 1.64 -1.03
N PRO A 592 -19.00 2.41 -1.62
CA PRO A 592 -17.79 2.86 -0.93
C PRO A 592 -18.09 3.62 0.38
N SER A 593 -19.14 4.44 0.39
CA SER A 593 -19.57 5.20 1.56
C SER A 593 -20.06 4.30 2.69
N GLU A 594 -20.86 3.28 2.39
CA GLU A 594 -21.29 2.28 3.40
C GLU A 594 -20.09 1.49 3.94
N SER A 595 -19.15 1.11 3.08
CA SER A 595 -17.91 0.43 3.49
C SER A 595 -17.07 1.29 4.43
N LEU A 596 -17.01 2.60 4.18
CA LEU A 596 -16.34 3.55 5.06
C LEU A 596 -17.03 3.66 6.43
N GLU A 597 -18.36 3.77 6.44
CA GLU A 597 -19.14 3.86 7.68
C GLU A 597 -18.93 2.62 8.58
N ILE A 598 -18.87 1.43 7.99
CA ILE A 598 -18.56 0.18 8.70
C ILE A 598 -17.17 0.26 9.35
N ASN A 599 -16.16 0.66 8.58
CA ASN A 599 -14.79 0.80 9.10
C ASN A 599 -14.71 1.80 10.27
N LEU A 600 -15.46 2.90 10.21
CA LEU A 600 -15.55 3.88 11.30
C LEU A 600 -16.20 3.28 12.55
N LYS A 601 -17.31 2.55 12.40
CA LYS A 601 -17.97 1.88 13.52
C LYS A 601 -17.04 0.87 14.18
N VAL A 602 -16.34 0.06 13.39
CA VAL A 602 -15.36 -0.92 13.88
C VAL A 602 -14.21 -0.22 14.61
N SER A 603 -13.60 0.83 14.03
CA SER A 603 -12.51 1.58 14.69
C SER A 603 -12.98 2.20 16.02
N SER A 604 -14.17 2.80 16.03
CA SER A 604 -14.77 3.39 17.24
C SER A 604 -14.98 2.36 18.35
N ALA A 605 -15.41 1.14 18.00
CA ALA A 605 -15.60 0.06 18.97
C ALA A 605 -14.26 -0.40 19.55
N MET A 606 -13.21 -0.51 18.73
CA MET A 606 -11.86 -0.86 19.21
C MET A 606 -11.30 0.19 20.18
N VAL A 607 -11.48 1.48 19.87
CA VAL A 607 -11.15 2.59 20.78
C VAL A 607 -11.91 2.45 22.10
N GLU A 608 -13.20 2.17 22.01
CA GLU A 608 -14.09 2.08 23.15
C GLU A 608 -13.77 0.89 24.07
N ILE A 609 -13.37 -0.25 23.49
CA ILE A 609 -12.86 -1.43 24.23
C ILE A 609 -11.58 -1.06 24.97
N VAL A 610 -10.57 -0.50 24.29
CA VAL A 610 -9.29 -0.16 24.91
C VAL A 610 -9.45 0.92 25.98
N ARG A 611 -10.38 1.86 25.78
CA ARG A 611 -10.75 2.87 26.78
C ARG A 611 -11.40 2.28 28.04
N ARG A 612 -12.05 1.12 27.94
CA ARG A 612 -12.66 0.42 29.10
C ARG A 612 -11.68 -0.45 29.87
N ILE A 613 -10.57 -0.89 29.25
CA ILE A 613 -9.52 -1.66 29.94
C ILE A 613 -9.01 -0.85 31.13
N THR A 614 -9.12 -1.42 32.32
CA THR A 614 -8.68 -0.79 33.58
C THR A 614 -7.28 -1.24 33.98
N THR A 615 -6.91 -2.46 33.59
CA THR A 615 -5.61 -3.07 33.91
C THR A 615 -4.52 -2.42 33.08
N ARG A 616 -3.55 -1.81 33.75
CA ARG A 616 -2.38 -1.22 33.10
C ARG A 616 -1.56 -2.31 32.37
N PRO A 617 -1.44 -2.26 31.03
CA PRO A 617 -0.63 -3.22 30.28
C PRO A 617 0.86 -2.98 30.48
N ARG A 618 1.67 -4.04 30.39
CA ARG A 618 3.15 -3.94 30.43
C ARG A 618 3.71 -3.16 29.25
N TYR A 619 3.12 -3.35 28.09
CA TYR A 619 3.37 -2.62 26.85
C TYR A 619 2.10 -2.71 26.00
N ILE A 620 1.96 -1.79 25.05
CA ILE A 620 0.86 -1.81 24.08
C ILE A 620 1.48 -1.80 22.68
N LEU A 621 1.02 -2.68 21.79
CA LEU A 621 1.38 -2.69 20.38
C LEU A 621 0.12 -2.47 19.55
N ALA A 622 0.06 -1.39 18.79
CA ALA A 622 -1.03 -1.13 17.85
C ALA A 622 -0.54 -1.30 16.40
N LYS A 623 -1.32 -2.00 15.56
CA LYS A 623 -0.95 -2.27 14.16
C LYS A 623 -1.83 -1.53 13.16
N GLY A 624 -1.19 -0.73 12.32
CA GLY A 624 -1.81 0.10 11.27
C GLY A 624 -1.80 1.58 11.65
N GLY A 625 -1.70 2.48 10.66
CA GLY A 625 -1.61 3.93 10.89
C GLY A 625 -2.82 4.47 11.66
N ILE A 626 -4.03 4.26 11.13
CA ILE A 626 -5.28 4.73 11.77
C ILE A 626 -5.47 4.11 13.15
N THR A 627 -5.37 2.78 13.26
CA THR A 627 -5.51 2.07 14.55
C THR A 627 -4.50 2.58 15.58
N SER A 628 -3.24 2.79 15.19
CA SER A 628 -2.24 3.31 16.13
C SER A 628 -2.50 4.76 16.54
N SER A 629 -3.06 5.58 15.65
CA SER A 629 -3.44 6.96 15.96
C SER A 629 -4.61 6.98 16.94
N ASP A 630 -5.68 6.26 16.61
CA ASP A 630 -6.93 6.25 17.37
C ASP A 630 -6.73 5.66 18.77
N ILE A 631 -5.94 4.59 18.89
CA ILE A 631 -5.63 4.02 20.20
C ILE A 631 -4.80 5.00 21.05
N ALA A 632 -3.79 5.66 20.47
CA ALA A 632 -2.99 6.63 21.22
C ALA A 632 -3.81 7.86 21.66
N THR A 633 -4.57 8.45 20.74
CA THR A 633 -5.21 9.76 20.93
C THR A 633 -6.61 9.67 21.53
N LYS A 634 -7.43 8.71 21.12
CA LYS A 634 -8.84 8.57 21.54
C LYS A 634 -9.02 7.57 22.68
N ALA A 635 -8.27 6.46 22.67
CA ALA A 635 -8.44 5.40 23.68
C ALA A 635 -7.56 5.61 24.93
N LEU A 636 -6.29 5.95 24.72
CA LEU A 636 -5.32 6.23 25.78
C LEU A 636 -5.27 7.71 26.17
N GLU A 637 -5.93 8.58 25.40
CA GLU A 637 -6.02 10.03 25.65
C GLU A 637 -4.64 10.68 25.81
N ALA A 638 -3.61 10.13 25.17
CA ALA A 638 -2.27 10.66 25.22
C ALA A 638 -2.24 12.00 24.49
N LYS A 639 -1.84 13.06 25.19
CA LYS A 639 -1.69 14.42 24.64
C LYS A 639 -0.27 14.66 24.16
N ARG A 640 0.68 13.98 24.80
CA ARG A 640 2.08 13.91 24.40
C ARG A 640 2.64 12.50 24.60
N ALA A 641 3.67 12.20 23.83
CA ALA A 641 4.46 11.01 23.99
C ALA A 641 5.92 11.30 23.60
N LYS A 642 6.86 10.55 24.16
CA LYS A 642 8.27 10.65 23.80
C LYS A 642 8.67 9.45 22.96
N VAL A 643 9.20 9.67 21.77
CA VAL A 643 9.80 8.59 20.98
C VAL A 643 11.09 8.19 21.65
N VAL A 644 11.17 7.00 22.24
CA VAL A 644 12.38 6.54 22.93
C VAL A 644 13.35 5.81 21.99
N GLY A 645 12.83 5.30 20.87
CA GLY A 645 13.60 4.60 19.85
C GLY A 645 12.69 3.76 18.96
N GLN A 646 13.18 2.59 18.55
CA GLN A 646 12.47 1.66 17.71
C GLN A 646 12.33 0.30 18.41
N ALA A 647 11.17 -0.36 18.30
CA ALA A 647 11.01 -1.74 18.76
C ALA A 647 11.52 -2.76 17.73
N LEU A 648 11.55 -2.36 16.46
CA LEU A 648 12.13 -3.05 15.31
C LEU A 648 12.51 -1.95 14.30
N ALA A 649 13.47 -2.20 13.41
CA ALA A 649 13.81 -1.23 12.36
C ALA A 649 12.54 -0.79 11.59
N GLY A 650 12.25 0.52 11.62
CA GLY A 650 11.03 1.08 11.02
C GLY A 650 9.75 0.93 11.83
N VAL A 651 9.82 0.53 13.11
CA VAL A 651 8.69 0.42 14.05
C VAL A 651 8.98 1.29 15.28
N PRO A 652 8.40 2.51 15.36
CA PRO A 652 8.67 3.43 16.46
C PRO A 652 8.12 2.95 17.80
N LEU A 653 8.85 3.29 18.86
CA LEU A 653 8.51 3.01 20.25
C LEU A 653 8.35 4.33 21.00
N TRP A 654 7.16 4.55 21.53
CA TRP A 654 6.79 5.72 22.30
C TRP A 654 6.71 5.39 23.79
N GLU A 655 6.97 6.38 24.63
CA GLU A 655 6.66 6.38 26.04
C GLU A 655 5.55 7.41 26.26
N LEU A 656 4.40 6.97 26.75
CA LEU A 656 3.22 7.83 26.90
C LEU A 656 3.40 8.86 28.01
N GLY A 657 2.91 10.08 27.80
CA GLY A 657 2.99 11.17 28.76
C GLY A 657 2.19 10.94 30.05
N PRO A 658 2.46 11.74 31.11
CA PRO A 658 1.78 11.67 32.40
C PRO A 658 0.26 11.87 32.34
N GLU A 659 -0.22 12.53 31.30
CA GLU A 659 -1.64 12.85 31.08
C GLU A 659 -2.42 11.75 30.34
N SER A 660 -1.74 10.71 29.86
CA SER A 660 -2.41 9.54 29.27
C SER A 660 -3.06 8.65 30.33
N ARG A 661 -4.00 7.79 29.95
CA ARG A 661 -4.63 6.80 30.85
C ARG A 661 -3.64 5.81 31.46
N HIS A 662 -2.53 5.53 30.77
CA HIS A 662 -1.48 4.64 31.24
C HIS A 662 -0.09 5.29 31.11
N PRO A 663 0.24 6.23 32.02
CA PRO A 663 1.47 7.01 31.96
C PRO A 663 2.75 6.17 31.93
N GLY A 664 3.67 6.47 31.03
CA GLY A 664 4.96 5.77 30.92
C GLY A 664 4.86 4.34 30.37
N VAL A 665 3.68 3.89 29.92
CA VAL A 665 3.57 2.58 29.24
C VAL A 665 4.26 2.67 27.87
N PRO A 666 5.14 1.71 27.54
CA PRO A 666 5.73 1.63 26.21
C PRO A 666 4.65 1.33 25.16
N TYR A 667 4.55 2.20 24.17
CA TYR A 667 3.58 2.13 23.09
C TYR A 667 4.29 1.92 21.75
N VAL A 668 4.14 0.72 21.18
CA VAL A 668 4.71 0.33 19.90
C VAL A 668 3.72 0.70 18.79
N VAL A 669 4.10 1.68 17.97
CA VAL A 669 3.33 2.10 16.79
C VAL A 669 3.79 1.28 15.61
N PHE A 670 3.03 0.25 15.24
CA PHE A 670 3.44 -0.69 14.19
C PHE A 670 2.84 -0.28 12.83
N PRO A 671 3.64 0.14 11.84
CA PRO A 671 3.11 0.60 10.57
C PRO A 671 2.44 -0.50 9.74
N GLY A 672 1.48 -0.12 8.89
CA GLY A 672 0.74 -1.05 8.04
C GLY A 672 1.62 -1.89 7.11
N ASN A 673 2.65 -1.27 6.54
CA ASN A 673 3.44 -1.78 5.42
C ASN A 673 4.86 -2.23 5.80
N VAL A 674 5.28 -2.11 7.06
CA VAL A 674 6.64 -2.43 7.52
C VAL A 674 6.76 -3.89 7.97
N GLY A 675 7.95 -4.45 7.76
CA GLY A 675 8.34 -5.80 8.21
C GLY A 675 7.95 -6.91 7.23
N ASP A 676 8.55 -8.08 7.44
CA ASP A 676 8.17 -9.35 6.82
C ASP A 676 6.96 -9.98 7.55
N ASN A 677 6.61 -11.22 7.21
CA ASN A 677 5.51 -11.93 7.87
C ASN A 677 5.81 -12.23 9.36
N ASN A 678 7.08 -12.31 9.76
CA ASN A 678 7.50 -12.60 11.13
C ASN A 678 7.61 -11.35 12.02
N ALA A 679 7.57 -10.15 11.45
CA ALA A 679 7.93 -8.92 12.14
C ALA A 679 7.13 -8.66 13.44
N VAL A 680 5.81 -8.88 13.41
CA VAL A 680 4.96 -8.73 14.61
C VAL A 680 5.32 -9.80 15.66
N ALA A 681 5.49 -11.06 15.24
CA ALA A 681 5.90 -12.15 16.13
C ALA A 681 7.26 -11.90 16.79
N ASN A 682 8.22 -11.35 16.05
CA ASN A 682 9.54 -11.00 16.58
C ASN A 682 9.48 -9.91 17.64
N VAL A 683 8.69 -8.85 17.44
CA VAL A 683 8.47 -7.82 18.45
C VAL A 683 7.77 -8.42 19.67
N VAL A 684 6.66 -9.14 19.49
CA VAL A 684 5.95 -9.74 20.62
C VAL A 684 6.84 -10.70 21.41
N ARG A 685 7.64 -11.54 20.75
CA ARG A 685 8.58 -12.46 21.41
C ARG A 685 9.67 -11.73 22.19
N SER A 686 10.27 -10.68 21.63
CA SER A 686 11.31 -9.90 22.31
C SER A 686 10.76 -9.08 23.48
N TRP A 687 9.46 -8.79 23.47
CA TRP A 687 8.74 -8.10 24.53
C TRP A 687 7.97 -9.02 25.48
N ALA A 688 7.92 -10.32 25.16
CA ALA A 688 7.37 -11.36 26.01
C ALA A 688 8.25 -11.53 27.24
N ARG A 689 7.63 -11.94 28.35
CA ARG A 689 8.39 -12.28 29.54
C ARG A 689 9.28 -13.48 29.27
N PRO A 690 10.52 -13.50 29.79
CA PRO A 690 11.28 -14.74 29.87
C PRO A 690 10.40 -15.76 30.61
N VAL A 691 10.17 -16.92 30.00
CA VAL A 691 9.61 -18.06 30.72
C VAL A 691 10.64 -18.36 31.81
N ARG A 692 10.36 -17.97 33.06
CA ARG A 692 11.12 -18.48 34.20
C ARG A 692 10.85 -19.97 34.24
N ILE A 693 11.80 -20.77 33.77
CA ILE A 693 11.89 -22.16 34.17
C ILE A 693 12.18 -22.09 35.67
N SER A 694 11.15 -22.26 36.51
CA SER A 694 11.33 -22.36 37.95
C SER A 694 12.37 -23.42 38.22
N SER A 695 13.46 -23.08 38.92
CA SER A 695 14.49 -24.07 39.24
C SER A 695 13.86 -25.22 40.02
N THR A 696 14.38 -26.45 39.90
CA THR A 696 13.87 -27.63 40.64
C THR A 696 13.74 -27.34 42.15
N LYS A 697 14.65 -26.54 42.70
CA LYS A 697 14.63 -26.08 44.10
C LYS A 697 13.44 -25.18 44.42
N GLU A 698 13.08 -24.27 43.52
CA GLU A 698 11.97 -23.33 43.69
C GLU A 698 10.61 -24.05 43.55
N LEU A 699 10.52 -25.03 42.63
CA LEU A 699 9.34 -25.90 42.52
C LEU A 699 9.11 -26.72 43.80
N LEU A 700 10.18 -27.28 44.37
CA LEU A 700 10.12 -28.02 45.64
C LEU A 700 9.71 -27.10 46.80
N LEU A 701 10.30 -25.92 46.93
CA LEU A 701 9.96 -24.97 48.00
C LEU A 701 8.50 -24.49 47.94
N ASN A 702 7.94 -24.31 46.75
CA ASN A 702 6.55 -23.90 46.58
C ASN A 702 5.58 -25.06 46.87
N ALA A 703 5.95 -26.30 46.48
CA ALA A 703 5.22 -27.50 46.89
C ALA A 703 5.25 -27.70 48.41
N GLU A 704 6.37 -27.39 49.08
CA GLU A 704 6.49 -27.44 50.55
C GLU A 704 5.61 -26.41 51.26
N LYS A 705 5.32 -25.28 50.62
CA LYS A 705 4.35 -24.29 51.11
C LYS A 705 2.89 -24.68 50.86
N GLY A 706 2.65 -25.85 50.26
CA GLY A 706 1.30 -26.39 50.01
C GLY A 706 0.61 -25.83 48.76
N GLU A 707 1.34 -25.17 47.85
CA GLU A 707 0.72 -24.55 46.66
C GLU A 707 0.27 -25.58 45.61
N TYR A 708 0.96 -26.71 45.49
CA TYR A 708 0.66 -27.81 44.55
C TYR A 708 1.48 -29.06 44.90
N ALA A 709 1.12 -30.22 44.34
CA ALA A 709 1.91 -31.44 44.42
C ALA A 709 2.88 -31.54 43.22
N VAL A 710 4.08 -32.10 43.43
CA VAL A 710 5.04 -32.42 42.37
C VAL A 710 5.14 -33.94 42.27
N GLY A 711 4.79 -34.51 41.12
CA GLY A 711 4.97 -35.93 40.84
C GLY A 711 6.27 -36.19 40.06
N ALA A 712 7.03 -37.21 40.45
CA ALA A 712 8.19 -37.68 39.70
C ALA A 712 7.88 -39.06 39.09
N PHE A 713 7.98 -39.18 37.76
CA PHE A 713 7.56 -40.36 37.02
C PHE A 713 8.68 -40.89 36.13
N ASN A 714 8.91 -42.20 36.21
CA ASN A 714 9.73 -42.91 35.25
C ASN A 714 8.86 -43.38 34.10
N VAL A 715 9.25 -43.04 32.87
CA VAL A 715 8.46 -43.30 31.68
C VAL A 715 9.26 -44.11 30.67
N TYR A 716 8.62 -45.16 30.13
CA TYR A 716 9.28 -46.20 29.34
C TYR A 716 8.82 -46.27 27.89
N ASN A 717 7.80 -45.51 27.51
CA ASN A 717 7.31 -45.32 26.14
C ASN A 717 6.70 -43.92 25.97
N MET A 718 6.40 -43.54 24.72
CA MET A 718 5.81 -42.23 24.40
C MET A 718 4.36 -42.10 24.89
N GLU A 719 3.57 -43.19 24.87
CA GLU A 719 2.20 -43.14 25.41
C GLU A 719 2.19 -42.78 26.90
N GLY A 720 3.16 -43.28 27.66
CA GLY A 720 3.32 -42.93 29.08
C GLY A 720 3.70 -41.47 29.28
N VAL A 721 4.50 -40.88 28.38
CA VAL A 721 4.90 -39.46 28.48
C VAL A 721 3.67 -38.59 28.27
N GLU A 722 2.88 -38.89 27.25
CA GLU A 722 1.64 -38.20 26.95
C GLU A 722 0.62 -38.33 28.09
N ALA A 723 0.48 -39.52 28.67
CA ALA A 723 -0.44 -39.76 29.79
C ALA A 723 -0.07 -38.94 31.04
N VAL A 724 1.22 -38.87 31.40
CA VAL A 724 1.66 -38.09 32.58
C VAL A 724 1.53 -36.58 32.31
N VAL A 725 1.83 -36.12 31.09
CA VAL A 725 1.64 -34.72 30.71
C VAL A 725 0.15 -34.34 30.76
N ALA A 726 -0.74 -35.17 30.21
CA ALA A 726 -2.17 -34.93 30.24
C ALA A 726 -2.71 -34.86 31.67
N ALA A 727 -2.31 -35.79 32.54
CA ALA A 727 -2.70 -35.79 33.95
C ALA A 727 -2.16 -34.57 34.71
N ALA A 728 -0.91 -34.17 34.46
CA ALA A 728 -0.29 -32.99 35.06
C ALA A 728 -0.99 -31.69 34.63
N GLU A 729 -1.44 -31.62 33.37
CA GLU A 729 -2.21 -30.49 32.84
C GLU A 729 -3.62 -30.43 33.44
N GLU A 730 -4.30 -31.57 33.55
CA GLU A 730 -5.63 -31.69 34.17
C GLU A 730 -5.60 -31.22 35.64
N GLU A 731 -4.62 -31.69 36.40
CA GLU A 731 -4.43 -31.36 37.82
C GLU A 731 -3.69 -30.03 38.05
N ARG A 732 -3.36 -29.31 36.98
CA ARG A 732 -2.60 -28.03 36.98
C ARG A 732 -1.30 -28.06 37.79
N SER A 733 -0.72 -29.25 37.95
CA SER A 733 0.38 -29.55 38.86
C SER A 733 1.65 -29.89 38.07
N PRO A 734 2.82 -29.35 38.43
CA PRO A 734 4.07 -29.66 37.74
C PRO A 734 4.50 -31.11 37.97
N ALA A 735 5.11 -31.72 36.95
CA ALA A 735 5.66 -33.07 37.01
C ALA A 735 7.13 -33.09 36.54
N ILE A 736 7.88 -34.04 37.10
CA ILE A 736 9.25 -34.36 36.71
C ILE A 736 9.21 -35.70 36.00
N LEU A 737 9.71 -35.74 34.77
CA LEU A 737 9.76 -36.96 33.97
C LEU A 737 11.21 -37.43 33.84
N GLN A 738 11.45 -38.69 34.21
CA GLN A 738 12.64 -39.42 33.83
C GLN A 738 12.29 -40.37 32.69
N VAL A 739 12.77 -40.05 31.49
CA VAL A 739 12.45 -40.80 30.27
C VAL A 739 13.62 -41.72 29.92
N ARG A 740 13.37 -43.02 29.73
CA ARG A 740 14.42 -43.91 29.18
C ARG A 740 14.74 -43.54 27.75
N SER A 741 16.00 -43.68 27.36
CA SER A 741 16.46 -43.46 25.98
C SER A 741 15.70 -44.30 24.94
N THR A 742 15.23 -45.48 25.32
CA THR A 742 14.45 -46.39 24.46
C THR A 742 13.06 -45.87 24.08
N CYS A 743 12.54 -44.84 24.74
CA CYS A 743 11.27 -44.20 24.37
C CYS A 743 11.35 -43.51 23.00
N PHE A 744 12.53 -43.10 22.57
CA PHE A 744 12.76 -42.43 21.30
C PHE A 744 13.13 -43.48 20.24
N LYS A 745 12.24 -43.76 19.29
CA LYS A 745 12.57 -44.56 18.10
C LYS A 745 13.54 -43.75 17.23
N VAL A 746 14.84 -43.99 17.37
CA VAL A 746 15.86 -43.40 16.51
C VAL A 746 16.05 -44.29 15.28
N HIS A 747 15.87 -43.75 14.07
CA HIS A 747 16.35 -44.39 12.84
C HIS A 747 17.89 -44.45 12.88
N PRO A 748 18.52 -45.59 12.53
CA PRO A 748 19.97 -45.73 12.66
C PRO A 748 20.69 -44.77 11.70
N GLY A 749 21.36 -43.75 12.24
CA GLY A 749 22.13 -42.76 11.45
C GLY A 749 22.29 -41.37 12.05
N GLN A 750 21.56 -41.01 13.12
CA GLN A 750 21.77 -39.74 13.82
C GLN A 750 22.14 -39.97 15.28
N SER A 751 23.44 -39.86 15.56
CA SER A 751 23.96 -39.67 16.91
C SER A 751 23.91 -38.19 17.24
N ASP A 752 22.92 -37.74 18.01
CA ASP A 752 23.02 -36.53 18.81
C ASP A 752 21.96 -36.53 19.94
N LEU A 753 22.38 -35.99 21.08
CA LEU A 753 21.61 -35.87 22.32
C LEU A 753 20.40 -34.96 22.09
N PHE A 754 19.20 -35.53 21.90
CA PHE A 754 17.98 -34.73 21.75
C PHE A 754 17.51 -34.17 23.11
N LEU A 755 17.84 -32.90 23.38
CA LEU A 755 17.01 -32.05 24.23
C LEU A 755 15.74 -31.72 23.44
N LEU A 756 14.70 -32.55 23.57
CA LEU A 756 13.38 -32.24 23.04
C LEU A 756 12.78 -31.10 23.88
N PRO A 757 12.55 -29.91 23.31
CA PRO A 757 11.90 -28.84 24.02
C PRO A 757 10.40 -29.09 23.97
N ILE A 758 9.88 -30.02 24.77
CA ILE A 758 8.47 -30.00 25.14
C ILE A 758 8.34 -28.87 26.18
N ILE A 759 8.28 -27.64 25.68
CA ILE A 759 7.99 -26.45 26.49
C ILE A 759 6.48 -26.47 26.78
N CYS A 760 6.05 -27.36 27.65
CA CYS A 760 4.86 -27.12 28.46
C CYS A 760 5.32 -26.30 29.67
N GLY A 761 4.72 -25.13 29.86
CA GLY A 761 5.18 -24.07 30.77
C GLY A 761 5.20 -24.38 32.27
N LYS A 762 5.22 -25.67 32.67
CA LYS A 762 5.36 -26.17 34.04
C LYS A 762 6.01 -27.57 34.13
N LEU A 763 6.73 -28.05 33.11
CA LEU A 763 7.31 -29.39 33.11
C LEU A 763 8.85 -29.32 33.07
N LEU A 764 9.52 -30.03 33.97
CA LEU A 764 10.98 -30.13 34.00
C LEU A 764 11.35 -31.56 33.58
N ILE A 765 11.93 -31.72 32.38
CA ILE A 765 12.29 -33.02 31.82
C ILE A 765 13.78 -33.27 32.08
N ALA A 766 14.10 -34.37 32.75
CA ALA A 766 15.48 -34.82 32.95
C ALA A 766 15.70 -36.12 32.16
N ILE A 767 16.61 -36.09 31.19
CA ILE A 767 16.95 -37.25 30.35
C ILE A 767 18.27 -37.83 30.89
N SER A 768 18.29 -39.11 31.27
CA SER A 768 19.51 -39.82 31.67
C SER A 768 19.81 -40.94 30.68
N SER A 769 21.05 -40.97 30.18
CA SER A 769 21.55 -41.95 29.21
C SER A 769 22.34 -43.11 29.83
N THR A 770 22.44 -43.21 31.17
CA THR A 770 23.23 -44.25 31.85
C THR A 770 22.47 -44.96 32.97
N PRO A 771 22.59 -46.30 33.10
CA PRO A 771 21.96 -47.09 34.16
C PRO A 771 22.80 -47.06 35.45
N ALA A 772 23.13 -45.86 35.96
CA ALA A 772 23.77 -45.69 37.26
C ALA A 772 22.72 -45.18 38.26
N VAL A 773 22.19 -46.12 39.02
CA VAL A 773 21.39 -45.91 40.23
C VAL A 773 22.28 -45.26 41.27
N CYS A 774 22.21 -43.93 41.48
CA CYS A 774 22.60 -43.25 42.72
C CYS A 774 22.54 -41.72 42.51
N GLU A 775 21.37 -41.10 42.70
CA GLU A 775 21.21 -39.73 43.22
C GLU A 775 19.73 -39.28 43.28
N ILE A 776 18.84 -39.91 42.49
CA ILE A 776 17.39 -39.62 42.52
C ILE A 776 16.66 -40.43 43.63
N SER A 777 17.33 -41.41 44.25
CA SER A 777 16.76 -42.21 45.36
C SER A 777 16.37 -41.37 46.58
N ASN A 778 17.11 -40.29 46.89
CA ASN A 778 16.76 -39.37 47.98
C ASN A 778 15.57 -38.45 47.65
N LEU A 779 15.33 -38.16 46.36
CA LEU A 779 14.15 -37.43 45.90
C LEU A 779 12.88 -38.30 45.95
N TYR A 780 13.02 -39.59 45.66
CA TYR A 780 11.93 -40.57 45.74
C TYR A 780 11.34 -40.67 47.14
N SER A 781 12.19 -40.73 48.18
CA SER A 781 11.73 -40.86 49.56
C SER A 781 10.95 -39.64 50.03
N LEU A 782 11.39 -38.42 49.70
CA LEU A 782 10.73 -37.17 50.09
C LEU A 782 9.41 -36.92 49.34
N ALA A 783 9.32 -37.27 48.06
CA ALA A 783 8.12 -37.09 47.25
C ALA A 783 7.02 -38.13 47.57
N LEU A 784 7.37 -39.42 47.72
CA LEU A 784 6.39 -40.47 48.07
C LEU A 784 5.87 -40.37 49.51
N LEU A 785 6.71 -39.97 50.47
CA LEU A 785 6.26 -39.77 51.86
C LEU A 785 5.22 -38.64 51.97
N LYS A 786 5.34 -37.57 51.15
CA LYS A 786 4.39 -36.44 51.17
C LYS A 786 3.17 -36.65 50.27
N TRP A 787 3.28 -37.38 49.15
CA TRP A 787 2.13 -37.74 48.31
C TRP A 787 1.09 -38.57 49.11
N ASN A 788 1.55 -39.47 49.98
CA ASN A 788 0.66 -40.23 50.87
C ASN A 788 0.13 -39.40 52.06
N ALA A 789 0.88 -38.41 52.54
CA ALA A 789 0.47 -37.58 53.69
C ALA A 789 -0.72 -36.65 53.38
N ASN A 790 -0.79 -36.10 52.16
CA ASN A 790 -1.88 -35.21 51.74
C ASN A 790 -3.18 -35.93 51.33
N ARG A 791 -3.19 -37.28 51.28
CA ARG A 791 -4.36 -38.05 50.81
C ARG A 791 -5.36 -38.44 51.91
N LYS A 792 -5.27 -37.86 53.11
CA LYS A 792 -6.25 -38.12 54.19
C LYS A 792 -7.59 -37.41 54.05
N GLN A 793 -7.83 -36.62 53.01
CA GLN A 793 -9.16 -36.12 52.67
C GLN A 793 -9.44 -36.20 51.16
N SER A 794 -10.56 -36.85 50.84
CA SER A 794 -11.32 -36.83 49.57
C SER A 794 -10.87 -37.72 48.39
N GLN A 795 -11.77 -38.66 48.07
CA GLN A 795 -12.02 -39.38 46.82
C GLN A 795 -11.07 -40.50 46.33
N LYS A 796 -11.65 -41.71 46.31
CA LYS A 796 -11.16 -42.94 45.67
C LYS A 796 -11.04 -42.74 44.16
N ILE A 797 -9.83 -42.85 43.61
CA ILE A 797 -9.62 -43.20 42.20
C ILE A 797 -9.50 -44.72 42.15
N ASN A 798 -10.42 -45.37 41.43
CA ASN A 798 -10.50 -46.81 41.32
C ASN A 798 -9.46 -47.31 40.29
N LEU A 799 -8.31 -47.79 40.76
CA LEU A 799 -7.21 -48.32 39.95
C LEU A 799 -7.41 -49.80 39.51
N SER A 800 -8.65 -50.30 39.48
CA SER A 800 -8.94 -51.72 39.19
C SER A 800 -9.08 -52.09 37.71
N THR A 801 -8.85 -51.17 36.77
CA THR A 801 -8.96 -51.44 35.33
C THR A 801 -7.74 -50.93 34.57
N MET A 802 -6.57 -51.50 34.85
CA MET A 802 -5.45 -51.55 33.93
C MET A 802 -4.49 -52.69 34.32
N ARG A 803 -5.01 -53.92 34.29
CA ARG A 803 -4.18 -55.10 34.07
C ARG A 803 -4.08 -55.27 32.55
N LEU A 804 -2.97 -54.86 31.97
CA LEU A 804 -2.47 -55.48 30.75
C LEU A 804 -1.21 -56.27 31.14
N GLN A 805 -1.35 -57.58 31.00
CA GLN A 805 -0.32 -58.58 31.20
C GLN A 805 0.88 -58.31 30.29
N GLY A 806 2.06 -58.60 30.82
CA GLY A 806 3.32 -58.60 30.10
C GLY A 806 4.46 -58.96 31.05
N ASP A 807 4.41 -60.18 31.60
CA ASP A 807 5.55 -60.81 32.24
C ASP A 807 6.67 -61.07 31.21
N ALA A 808 7.91 -61.05 31.73
CA ALA A 808 9.16 -61.60 31.21
C ALA A 808 10.16 -60.65 30.49
N LEU A 809 11.27 -60.47 31.22
CA LEU A 809 12.65 -60.07 30.88
C LEU A 809 12.99 -58.60 30.63
#